data_AF-A0A958G5F2-F1
#
_entry.id   AF-A0A958G5F2-F1
#
_cell.length_a   1.000
_cell.length_b   1.000
_cell.length_c   1.000
_cell.angle_alpha   90.00
_cell.angle_beta   90.00
_cell.angle_gamma   90.00
#
_symmetry.space_group_name_H-M   'P 1'
#
loop_
_entity.id
_entity.type
_entity.pdbx_description
1 polymer ?
#
loop_
_entity_poly.entity_id
_entity_poly.type
_entity_poly.pdbx_seq_one_letter_code
_entity_poly.pdbx_strand_id
1 'polypeptide(L)'
;DSGDDNAAFDLLLDIAYGYDDDGIGTSDFGSWSPTGYQGYAYLESPGVATDGIDNDMDGIIDERRDDGIDNDGDWAPYTDLDGSGSWDSGEPLNDDLGKDGVGPFDRQYNGPDEGEADGLPTPGEPDFDRTDVDESDQIGLNSMHIYRLIDGGGGNGWPKHDDGLWQRMSSGTQDTSLQRANLHMLFASGPFLLEQNSRERFSMALLYGIDLDDLVSNKITVQQIYNADYNFSRPPLKPLVRVVPGDGKVFLYWDDIAEESRDPFLPDSIGNPKKDFEGYMIYRSTEPQFNDIKVITDSRGTAVYWKPIAQFDLVNGIKGPDPIGINGARFWRGSDSGLRRSYVDTDVVNGQRYYYAVVSYDQGDPEFGEQGLQPTECSKVITEDLNGNILNIDINCAVVTPNAPAAGYVAPEITGDMDTPLEGIGTGSIQVEIVDPALIAENQTYQVIFESEGALPNYETATYGIYTLEGDSAVPVIADIDARSFGPANPSPLVDGFVVTVNIDTALAILPQETGWLIGNSNLDMIVQQHDQFPSLSVKWPADYKITFSDSNIDTSFNSQVPVPFRVWNLSEDRRSEFELFDNDNTGDLSIGDKITIIEFVGTAFKFTYDILYYPPFNAIPRLPEAGDEFVIRTSKPFYSGDVFQFSTKAARSDRELAKSQLDEIKVVPNPYIAGASWEPRKIFGSGRGERKIDFIHLPQQCTIRIFTMSGKLVKVIEHSSGALDGSQSWNLVSDDGMDIAFGVYVYHIDAPELGRRIGKFAIIK
;
A
#
# COMPACT_ATOMS: atom_id res chain seq x y z
N ASP A 1 -7.64 43.40 -16.81
CA ASP A 1 -7.12 43.47 -18.20
C ASP A 1 -6.00 44.52 -18.19
N SER A 2 -5.28 44.85 -19.28
CA SER A 2 -4.13 45.78 -19.11
C SER A 2 -4.50 47.24 -18.74
N GLY A 3 -5.78 47.54 -18.48
CA GLY A 3 -6.27 48.87 -18.15
C GLY A 3 -6.13 49.24 -16.68
N ASP A 4 -6.11 48.26 -15.79
CA ASP A 4 -6.24 48.44 -14.35
C ASP A 4 -5.35 47.53 -13.51
N ASP A 5 -4.27 46.99 -14.09
CA ASP A 5 -3.28 46.24 -13.32
C ASP A 5 -2.65 47.13 -12.22
N ASN A 6 -2.45 46.53 -11.06
CA ASN A 6 -1.80 47.07 -9.89
C ASN A 6 -0.58 46.20 -9.54
N ALA A 7 0.39 46.77 -8.85
CA ALA A 7 1.49 45.99 -8.31
C ALA A 7 2.06 46.64 -7.04
N ALA A 8 2.56 45.81 -6.14
CA ALA A 8 3.13 46.26 -4.87
C ALA A 8 4.37 45.44 -4.53
N PHE A 9 5.08 45.90 -3.51
CA PHE A 9 6.24 45.25 -2.95
C PHE A 9 6.13 45.30 -1.43
N ASP A 10 6.29 44.15 -0.80
CA ASP A 10 6.38 44.01 0.65
C ASP A 10 7.84 43.76 1.04
N LEU A 11 8.39 44.68 1.84
CA LEU A 11 9.79 44.66 2.26
C LEU A 11 10.08 43.59 3.32
N LEU A 12 9.09 43.23 4.13
CA LEU A 12 9.27 42.27 5.20
C LEU A 12 9.17 40.83 4.67
N LEU A 13 8.28 40.63 3.71
CA LEU A 13 8.09 39.34 3.06
C LEU A 13 8.97 39.16 1.80
N ASP A 14 9.78 40.16 1.46
CA ASP A 14 10.58 40.25 0.24
C ASP A 14 9.87 39.74 -1.04
N ILE A 15 8.62 40.16 -1.19
CA ILE A 15 7.74 39.72 -2.28
C ILE A 15 7.21 40.91 -3.04
N ALA A 16 7.37 40.86 -4.35
CA ALA A 16 6.69 41.74 -5.26
C ALA A 16 5.56 41.02 -5.98
N TYR A 17 4.42 41.67 -6.11
CA TYR A 17 3.26 41.03 -6.68
C TYR A 17 2.43 41.98 -7.53
N GLY A 18 1.80 41.41 -8.55
CA GLY A 18 0.84 42.07 -9.44
C GLY A 18 -0.55 41.47 -9.27
N TYR A 19 -1.56 42.31 -9.46
CA TYR A 19 -2.97 41.93 -9.41
C TYR A 19 -3.82 42.88 -10.25
N ASP A 20 -5.04 42.47 -10.53
CA ASP A 20 -6.03 43.22 -11.29
C ASP A 20 -6.98 43.96 -10.33
N ASP A 21 -7.30 45.24 -10.56
CA ASP A 21 -8.10 46.05 -9.62
C ASP A 21 -9.54 45.55 -9.47
N ASP A 22 -10.17 45.12 -10.57
CA ASP A 22 -11.56 44.67 -10.58
C ASP A 22 -11.75 43.14 -10.65
N GLY A 23 -10.66 42.41 -10.85
CA GLY A 23 -10.63 40.95 -10.88
C GLY A 23 -11.09 40.36 -12.22
N ILE A 24 -11.02 41.13 -13.31
CA ILE A 24 -11.60 40.77 -14.61
C ILE A 24 -10.50 40.74 -15.68
N GLY A 25 -10.25 39.54 -16.20
CA GLY A 25 -9.33 39.31 -17.31
C GLY A 25 -9.90 39.80 -18.65
N THR A 26 -9.01 39.89 -19.66
CA THR A 26 -9.41 40.28 -21.03
C THR A 26 -10.40 39.28 -21.64
N SER A 27 -11.40 39.79 -22.36
CA SER A 27 -12.39 38.99 -23.09
C SER A 27 -11.81 38.19 -24.27
N ASP A 28 -10.57 38.50 -24.69
CA ASP A 28 -9.95 37.90 -25.90
C ASP A 28 -9.68 36.39 -25.77
N PHE A 29 -9.64 35.87 -24.55
CA PHE A 29 -9.50 34.44 -24.25
C PHE A 29 -10.73 33.85 -23.52
N GLY A 30 -11.84 34.59 -23.49
CA GLY A 30 -13.02 34.35 -22.66
C GLY A 30 -13.07 35.30 -21.45
N SER A 31 -14.22 35.52 -20.83
CA SER A 31 -14.31 36.31 -19.59
C SER A 31 -13.78 35.49 -18.41
N TRP A 32 -12.55 35.74 -17.96
CA TRP A 32 -11.92 35.03 -16.84
C TRP A 32 -12.02 35.92 -15.60
N SER A 33 -12.75 35.46 -14.59
CA SER A 33 -12.92 36.15 -13.31
C SER A 33 -13.19 35.12 -12.21
N PRO A 34 -12.64 35.29 -10.99
CA PRO A 34 -11.67 36.32 -10.63
C PRO A 34 -10.28 36.04 -11.24
N THR A 35 -9.54 37.09 -11.60
CA THR A 35 -8.10 37.00 -11.81
C THR A 35 -7.39 36.91 -10.46
N GLY A 36 -6.34 36.07 -10.36
CA GLY A 36 -5.56 35.92 -9.13
C GLY A 36 -4.43 36.93 -8.98
N TYR A 37 -3.62 36.72 -7.96
CA TYR A 37 -2.38 37.44 -7.67
C TYR A 37 -1.19 36.63 -8.18
N GLN A 38 -0.20 37.33 -8.76
CA GLN A 38 1.07 36.74 -9.17
C GLN A 38 2.21 37.42 -8.41
N GLY A 39 3.04 36.64 -7.73
CA GLY A 39 4.17 37.11 -6.94
C GLY A 39 5.52 36.59 -7.44
N TYR A 40 6.55 37.38 -7.18
CA TYR A 40 7.97 37.05 -7.33
C TYR A 40 8.63 37.38 -6.00
N ALA A 41 9.32 36.42 -5.41
CA ALA A 41 10.05 36.61 -4.17
C ALA A 41 11.48 36.15 -4.31
N TYR A 42 12.42 36.95 -3.79
CA TYR A 42 13.71 36.41 -3.44
C TYR A 42 13.57 35.75 -2.05
N LEU A 43 14.30 34.66 -1.85
CA LEU A 43 14.25 33.92 -0.58
C LEU A 43 15.32 34.38 0.40
N GLU A 44 16.17 35.30 -0.07
CA GLU A 44 17.25 35.99 0.62
C GLU A 44 17.32 37.43 0.14
N SER A 45 17.49 38.39 1.05
CA SER A 45 17.67 39.78 0.61
C SER A 45 18.18 40.78 1.64
N PRO A 46 19.18 41.63 1.28
CA PRO A 46 20.22 41.49 0.25
C PRO A 46 21.57 41.14 0.88
N GLY A 47 22.09 39.96 0.59
CA GLY A 47 23.27 39.48 1.29
C GLY A 47 24.62 39.87 0.70
N VAL A 48 25.54 40.33 1.54
CA VAL A 48 26.95 40.57 1.20
C VAL A 48 27.79 39.88 2.25
N ALA A 49 28.09 38.60 2.00
CA ALA A 49 28.72 37.65 2.94
C ALA A 49 30.09 38.08 3.51
N THR A 50 30.63 39.24 3.14
CA THR A 50 31.98 39.67 3.50
C THR A 50 32.07 41.07 4.09
N ASP A 51 30.94 41.79 4.23
CA ASP A 51 30.98 43.16 4.75
C ASP A 51 30.83 43.26 6.28
N GLY A 52 30.51 42.13 6.94
CA GLY A 52 30.35 42.03 8.38
C GLY A 52 29.13 42.80 8.89
N ILE A 53 28.09 42.89 8.07
CA ILE A 53 26.80 43.50 8.37
C ILE A 53 25.71 42.48 8.08
N ASP A 54 24.85 42.26 9.06
CA ASP A 54 23.55 41.60 8.91
C ASP A 54 22.66 42.45 7.99
N ASN A 55 22.62 42.11 6.70
CA ASN A 55 22.03 42.96 5.66
C ASN A 55 20.53 42.69 5.44
N ASP A 56 20.09 41.48 5.75
CA ASP A 56 18.72 40.98 5.60
C ASP A 56 17.96 40.90 6.96
N MET A 57 18.66 41.11 8.08
CA MET A 57 18.14 41.14 9.45
C MET A 57 17.72 39.77 10.00
N ASP A 58 18.33 38.70 9.51
CA ASP A 58 18.12 37.34 10.02
C ASP A 58 18.87 37.07 11.35
N GLY A 59 19.88 37.88 11.65
CA GLY A 59 20.70 37.81 12.86
C GLY A 59 22.10 37.23 12.68
N ILE A 60 22.49 36.86 11.46
CA ILE A 60 23.81 36.36 11.09
C ILE A 60 24.64 37.53 10.50
N ILE A 61 25.99 37.46 10.57
CA ILE A 61 26.88 38.59 10.22
C ILE A 61 27.97 38.22 9.20
N ASP A 62 28.33 36.94 9.08
CA ASP A 62 29.40 36.45 8.20
C ASP A 62 28.94 35.17 7.48
N GLU A 63 27.90 35.26 6.66
CA GLU A 63 27.20 34.12 6.06
C GLU A 63 27.94 33.50 4.86
N ARG A 64 29.21 33.18 5.06
CA ARG A 64 30.01 32.47 4.06
C ARG A 64 29.84 30.98 4.24
N ARG A 65 29.12 30.36 3.32
CA ARG A 65 29.02 28.90 3.10
C ARG A 65 30.33 28.14 2.81
N ASP A 66 31.49 28.76 2.98
CA ASP A 66 32.79 28.17 2.70
C ASP A 66 33.88 28.58 3.70
N ASP A 67 33.49 29.08 4.87
CA ASP A 67 34.44 29.47 5.91
C ASP A 67 34.65 28.39 6.99
N GLY A 68 33.87 27.30 6.94
CA GLY A 68 34.00 26.15 7.83
C GLY A 68 33.55 26.42 9.25
N ILE A 69 32.65 27.37 9.42
CA ILE A 69 31.96 27.72 10.66
C ILE A 69 30.48 27.39 10.42
N ASP A 70 29.77 27.04 11.49
CA ASP A 70 28.32 26.92 11.55
C ASP A 70 27.82 28.23 12.19
N ASN A 71 27.30 29.12 11.35
CA ASN A 71 27.15 30.54 11.65
C ASN A 71 25.84 30.87 12.35
N ASP A 72 24.79 30.10 12.13
CA ASP A 72 23.50 30.21 12.81
C ASP A 72 23.37 29.22 13.99
N GLY A 73 24.25 28.21 14.06
CA GLY A 73 24.38 27.28 15.17
C GLY A 73 23.34 26.17 15.13
N ASP A 74 22.80 25.85 13.96
CA ASP A 74 21.73 24.87 13.80
C ASP A 74 22.25 23.43 13.55
N TRP A 75 23.51 23.29 13.08
CA TRP A 75 24.19 22.00 12.94
C TRP A 75 24.20 21.22 14.26
N ALA A 76 23.55 20.05 14.27
CA ALA A 76 23.47 19.20 15.43
C ALA A 76 24.40 17.98 15.32
N PRO A 77 25.34 17.79 16.27
CA PRO A 77 26.10 16.55 16.36
C PRO A 77 25.18 15.39 16.76
N TYR A 78 25.71 14.17 16.70
CA TYR A 78 25.00 12.99 17.19
C TYR A 78 24.49 13.14 18.63
N THR A 79 23.35 12.50 18.91
CA THR A 79 22.74 12.52 20.24
C THR A 79 23.27 11.40 21.12
N ASP A 80 24.15 11.74 22.07
CA ASP A 80 24.67 10.84 23.10
C ASP A 80 23.60 10.56 24.19
N LEU A 81 22.80 9.51 23.99
CA LEU A 81 21.69 9.12 24.87
C LEU A 81 22.18 8.42 26.14
N ASP A 82 23.31 7.73 26.08
CA ASP A 82 23.85 6.96 27.22
C ASP A 82 24.97 7.68 28.00
N GLY A 83 25.45 8.81 27.47
CA GLY A 83 26.48 9.65 28.06
C GLY A 83 27.89 9.10 27.88
N SER A 84 28.14 8.23 26.89
CA SER A 84 29.44 7.61 26.64
C SER A 84 30.48 8.59 26.09
N GLY A 85 30.03 9.70 25.49
CA GLY A 85 30.87 10.66 24.76
C GLY A 85 31.36 10.14 23.42
N SER A 86 30.67 9.18 22.83
CA SER A 86 30.90 8.65 21.48
C SER A 86 29.55 8.19 20.92
N TRP A 87 29.39 8.23 19.60
CA TRP A 87 28.16 7.70 18.99
C TRP A 87 28.08 6.18 19.13
N ASP A 88 26.94 5.68 19.58
CA ASP A 88 26.63 4.27 19.68
C ASP A 88 25.52 3.84 18.70
N SER A 89 25.55 2.57 18.29
CA SER A 89 24.55 2.02 17.36
C SER A 89 23.14 2.09 17.95
N GLY A 90 22.28 2.89 17.32
CA GLY A 90 20.91 3.15 17.78
C GLY A 90 20.69 4.58 18.26
N GLU A 91 21.75 5.36 18.38
CA GLU A 91 21.68 6.80 18.63
C GLU A 91 21.47 7.58 17.32
N PRO A 92 20.71 8.68 17.36
CA PRO A 92 20.58 9.60 16.23
C PRO A 92 21.93 10.23 15.86
N LEU A 93 22.28 10.18 14.58
CA LEU A 93 23.44 10.90 14.04
C LEU A 93 23.14 12.39 13.83
N ASN A 94 21.87 12.78 13.73
CA ASN A 94 21.45 14.13 13.36
C ASN A 94 22.16 14.57 12.06
N ASP A 95 22.94 15.65 12.09
CA ASP A 95 23.61 16.21 10.91
C ASP A 95 25.03 15.66 10.71
N ASP A 96 25.54 14.88 11.67
CA ASP A 96 26.84 14.21 11.65
C ASP A 96 26.82 12.95 10.76
N LEU A 97 26.49 13.15 9.49
CA LEU A 97 26.30 12.12 8.46
C LEU A 97 27.53 11.94 7.55
N GLY A 98 28.61 12.67 7.82
CA GLY A 98 29.82 12.67 7.01
C GLY A 98 29.68 13.33 5.63
N LYS A 99 30.76 13.28 4.84
CA LYS A 99 30.96 14.13 3.64
C LYS A 99 29.94 13.93 2.53
N ASP A 100 29.33 12.75 2.44
CA ASP A 100 28.27 12.49 1.47
C ASP A 100 26.89 12.93 1.96
N GLY A 101 26.75 13.24 3.25
CA GLY A 101 25.51 13.71 3.89
C GLY A 101 24.44 12.64 3.97
N VAL A 102 24.80 11.35 3.89
CA VAL A 102 23.86 10.24 3.79
C VAL A 102 23.91 9.39 5.06
N GLY A 103 22.82 9.35 5.82
CA GLY A 103 22.73 8.55 7.04
C GLY A 103 22.28 7.10 6.83
N PRO A 104 22.41 6.23 7.86
CA PRO A 104 22.06 4.80 7.82
C PRO A 104 20.62 4.46 7.44
N PHE A 105 19.71 5.44 7.53
CA PHE A 105 18.30 5.27 7.18
C PHE A 105 17.99 5.60 5.72
N ASP A 106 18.93 6.20 4.98
CA ASP A 106 18.78 6.44 3.54
C ASP A 106 19.21 5.21 2.74
N ARG A 107 18.52 4.94 1.63
CA ARG A 107 18.81 3.79 0.75
C ARG A 107 20.11 3.96 -0.04
N GLN A 108 20.62 5.18 -0.13
CA GLN A 108 21.90 5.48 -0.78
C GLN A 108 23.10 5.25 0.15
N TYR A 109 22.87 4.95 1.43
CA TYR A 109 23.92 4.72 2.41
C TYR A 109 24.76 3.49 2.06
N ASN A 110 26.06 3.71 1.87
CA ASN A 110 27.02 2.64 1.54
C ASN A 110 27.91 2.23 2.72
N GLY A 111 27.59 2.73 3.92
CA GLY A 111 28.39 2.59 5.15
C GLY A 111 29.10 3.90 5.52
N PRO A 112 29.73 3.96 6.71
CA PRO A 112 30.29 5.20 7.22
C PRO A 112 31.38 5.79 6.33
N ASP A 113 31.35 7.10 6.14
CA ASP A 113 32.34 7.83 5.36
C ASP A 113 33.19 8.81 6.21
N GLU A 114 33.84 9.81 5.60
CA GLU A 114 34.73 10.72 6.32
C GLU A 114 33.91 11.83 6.99
N GLY A 115 34.04 11.97 8.31
CA GLY A 115 33.31 12.96 9.11
C GLY A 115 32.22 12.32 9.96
N GLU A 116 31.59 11.25 9.47
CA GLU A 116 30.44 10.62 10.13
C GLU A 116 30.74 10.16 11.58
N ALA A 117 29.84 10.56 12.47
CA ALA A 117 29.80 10.23 13.89
C ALA A 117 31.03 10.70 14.69
N ASP A 118 31.73 11.74 14.23
CA ASP A 118 32.92 12.28 14.90
C ASP A 118 32.64 13.50 15.81
N GLY A 119 31.41 14.03 15.75
CA GLY A 119 30.90 15.14 16.53
C GLY A 119 31.42 16.51 16.07
N LEU A 120 31.97 16.61 14.86
CA LEU A 120 32.48 17.83 14.27
C LEU A 120 31.85 18.09 12.89
N PRO A 121 31.47 19.35 12.59
CA PRO A 121 30.97 19.68 11.27
C PRO A 121 31.98 19.35 10.17
N THR A 122 31.54 18.61 9.17
CA THR A 122 32.34 18.17 8.04
C THR A 122 31.73 18.66 6.73
N PRO A 123 32.49 19.34 5.83
CA PRO A 123 31.91 19.90 4.62
C PRO A 123 31.21 18.84 3.75
N GLY A 124 29.89 18.94 3.61
CA GLY A 124 29.05 18.00 2.89
C GLY A 124 27.91 17.39 3.71
N GLU A 125 27.98 17.50 5.03
CA GLU A 125 26.91 17.20 5.98
C GLU A 125 25.72 18.15 5.84
N PRO A 126 24.48 17.75 6.18
CA PRO A 126 23.34 18.68 6.29
C PRO A 126 23.62 19.85 7.24
N ASP A 127 22.88 20.94 7.10
CA ASP A 127 22.90 22.08 8.03
C ASP A 127 24.35 22.58 8.30
N PHE A 128 25.23 22.53 7.26
CA PHE A 128 26.60 23.04 7.36
C PHE A 128 27.22 23.56 6.05
N ASP A 129 27.68 24.81 6.04
CA ASP A 129 28.40 25.46 4.95
C ASP A 129 27.58 25.38 3.62
N ARG A 130 27.96 24.46 2.73
CA ARG A 130 27.48 24.40 1.33
C ARG A 130 26.19 23.64 1.16
N THR A 131 25.71 22.99 2.20
CA THR A 131 24.44 22.25 2.26
C THR A 131 23.38 23.16 2.88
N ASP A 132 23.72 23.84 3.97
CA ASP A 132 22.91 24.86 4.64
C ASP A 132 22.68 26.09 3.77
N VAL A 133 21.47 26.22 3.27
CA VAL A 133 21.07 27.22 2.31
C VAL A 133 20.79 28.56 2.99
N ASP A 134 20.24 28.58 4.21
CA ASP A 134 19.98 29.80 4.99
C ASP A 134 21.20 30.35 5.73
N GLU A 135 22.29 29.62 5.84
CA GLU A 135 23.61 30.15 6.23
C GLU A 135 24.29 31.02 5.14
N SER A 136 23.54 31.45 4.12
CA SER A 136 24.08 32.09 2.94
C SER A 136 23.40 33.38 2.56
N ASP A 137 24.17 34.45 2.71
CA ASP A 137 23.97 35.72 2.05
C ASP A 137 23.98 35.52 0.51
N GLN A 138 22.79 35.60 -0.11
CA GLN A 138 22.63 35.47 -1.55
C GLN A 138 22.34 36.82 -2.23
N ILE A 139 22.52 36.85 -3.55
CA ILE A 139 22.07 37.97 -4.37
C ILE A 139 20.55 38.11 -4.22
N GLY A 140 20.13 39.10 -3.44
CA GLY A 140 18.74 39.38 -3.15
C GLY A 140 18.17 40.62 -3.84
N LEU A 141 17.04 41.12 -3.36
CA LEU A 141 16.28 42.18 -4.00
C LEU A 141 16.58 43.57 -3.41
N ASN A 142 17.38 44.36 -4.13
CA ASN A 142 17.79 45.71 -3.70
C ASN A 142 17.01 46.86 -4.38
N SER A 143 16.29 46.58 -5.45
CA SER A 143 15.65 47.59 -6.30
C SER A 143 14.39 47.04 -6.97
N MET A 144 13.33 47.85 -6.99
CA MET A 144 12.06 47.52 -7.61
C MET A 144 11.43 48.74 -8.29
N HIS A 145 11.12 48.63 -9.58
CA HIS A 145 10.48 49.67 -10.37
C HIS A 145 9.23 49.18 -11.08
N ILE A 146 8.13 49.89 -10.85
CA ILE A 146 6.88 49.76 -11.59
C ILE A 146 6.77 50.92 -12.59
N TYR A 147 6.67 50.59 -13.89
CA TYR A 147 6.54 51.61 -14.93
C TYR A 147 5.74 51.10 -16.14
N ARG A 148 5.29 52.02 -17.01
CA ARG A 148 4.65 51.66 -18.28
C ARG A 148 5.70 51.44 -19.37
N LEU A 149 5.64 50.31 -20.07
CA LEU A 149 6.33 50.15 -21.34
C LEU A 149 5.58 50.92 -22.43
N ILE A 150 6.28 51.86 -23.09
CA ILE A 150 5.67 52.61 -24.22
C ILE A 150 5.89 51.81 -25.50
N ASP A 151 4.79 51.43 -26.14
CA ASP A 151 4.79 50.72 -27.43
C ASP A 151 5.64 51.43 -28.50
N GLY A 152 6.37 50.65 -29.29
CA GLY A 152 7.31 51.16 -30.29
C GLY A 152 8.68 51.53 -29.72
N GLY A 153 8.94 51.25 -28.44
CA GLY A 153 10.26 51.43 -27.86
C GLY A 153 10.57 52.85 -27.39
N GLY A 154 9.53 53.67 -27.14
CA GLY A 154 9.67 54.99 -26.54
C GLY A 154 9.98 54.90 -25.04
N GLY A 155 10.63 55.93 -24.49
CA GLY A 155 10.98 55.99 -23.07
C GLY A 155 12.14 55.08 -22.65
N ASN A 156 12.60 55.24 -21.41
CA ASN A 156 13.84 54.66 -20.88
C ASN A 156 13.67 53.26 -20.25
N GLY A 157 12.55 52.59 -20.49
CA GLY A 157 12.20 51.32 -19.84
C GLY A 157 12.43 50.05 -20.69
N TRP A 158 12.80 50.18 -21.96
CA TRP A 158 13.03 49.00 -22.79
C TRP A 158 14.44 48.42 -22.60
N PRO A 159 14.64 47.09 -22.68
CA PRO A 159 15.95 46.40 -22.67
C PRO A 159 17.06 47.01 -23.53
N LYS A 160 16.68 47.72 -24.60
CA LYS A 160 17.61 48.39 -25.52
C LYS A 160 18.12 49.76 -25.05
N HIS A 161 17.61 50.29 -23.93
CA HIS A 161 17.90 51.63 -23.41
C HIS A 161 18.72 51.55 -22.13
N ASP A 162 20.00 51.24 -22.29
CA ASP A 162 20.95 50.88 -21.23
C ASP A 162 20.96 51.88 -20.06
N ASP A 163 21.12 53.18 -20.31
CA ASP A 163 21.19 54.21 -19.24
C ASP A 163 19.90 54.25 -18.40
N GLY A 164 18.76 54.05 -19.05
CA GLY A 164 17.45 54.07 -18.43
C GLY A 164 17.22 52.87 -17.52
N LEU A 165 17.63 51.70 -17.98
CA LEU A 165 17.58 50.47 -17.20
C LEU A 165 18.62 50.46 -16.09
N TRP A 166 19.85 50.91 -16.35
CA TRP A 166 20.88 51.03 -15.35
C TRP A 166 20.43 51.86 -14.15
N GLN A 167 19.80 53.02 -14.39
CA GLN A 167 19.25 53.86 -13.32
C GLN A 167 18.17 53.19 -12.49
N ARG A 168 17.40 52.26 -13.08
CA ARG A 168 16.34 51.51 -12.39
C ARG A 168 16.85 50.25 -11.71
N MET A 169 17.90 49.64 -12.24
CA MET A 169 18.52 48.45 -11.67
C MET A 169 19.58 48.78 -10.60
N SER A 170 19.97 50.07 -10.47
CA SER A 170 20.89 50.53 -9.42
C SER A 170 20.27 50.32 -8.03
N SER A 171 21.11 50.03 -7.03
CA SER A 171 20.65 49.72 -5.66
C SER A 171 19.86 50.86 -5.01
N GLY A 172 18.89 50.49 -4.16
CA GLY A 172 18.14 51.43 -3.31
C GLY A 172 17.05 52.22 -4.03
N THR A 173 16.72 51.87 -5.28
CA THR A 173 15.64 52.54 -6.00
C THR A 173 14.33 51.74 -5.92
N GLN A 174 13.34 52.29 -5.24
CA GLN A 174 12.01 51.69 -5.09
C GLN A 174 10.95 52.67 -5.58
N ASP A 175 10.26 52.33 -6.66
CA ASP A 175 9.12 53.11 -7.17
C ASP A 175 7.95 52.18 -7.50
N THR A 176 7.02 52.10 -6.55
CA THR A 176 5.75 51.36 -6.68
C THR A 176 4.55 52.29 -6.84
N SER A 177 4.78 53.56 -7.18
CA SER A 177 3.73 54.59 -7.17
C SER A 177 2.72 54.46 -8.31
N LEU A 178 3.09 53.78 -9.40
CA LEU A 178 2.21 53.56 -10.54
C LEU A 178 1.24 52.41 -10.26
N GLN A 179 -0.05 52.71 -10.34
CA GLN A 179 -1.16 51.77 -10.14
C GLN A 179 -2.19 51.94 -11.26
N ARG A 180 -3.08 50.95 -11.41
CA ARG A 180 -4.21 50.95 -12.37
C ARG A 180 -3.79 51.30 -13.79
N ALA A 181 -2.90 50.50 -14.34
CA ALA A 181 -2.26 50.77 -15.62
C ALA A 181 -1.73 49.49 -16.26
N ASN A 182 -1.31 49.55 -17.53
CA ASN A 182 -0.49 48.48 -18.11
C ASN A 182 0.91 48.53 -17.47
N LEU A 183 1.19 47.61 -16.56
CA LEU A 183 2.38 47.64 -15.73
C LEU A 183 3.52 46.79 -16.30
N HIS A 184 4.73 47.26 -16.05
CA HIS A 184 5.94 46.47 -16.14
C HIS A 184 6.66 46.55 -14.80
N MET A 185 7.02 45.39 -14.26
CA MET A 185 7.74 45.24 -13.00
C MET A 185 9.18 44.88 -13.33
N LEU A 186 10.13 45.64 -12.79
CA LEU A 186 11.56 45.38 -12.91
C LEU A 186 12.16 45.25 -11.52
N PHE A 187 12.75 44.08 -11.27
CA PHE A 187 13.47 43.72 -10.05
C PHE A 187 14.96 43.70 -10.33
N ALA A 188 15.77 44.14 -9.37
CA ALA A 188 17.22 44.04 -9.49
C ALA A 188 17.91 44.03 -8.13
N SER A 189 19.07 43.40 -8.09
CA SER A 189 19.94 43.30 -6.92
C SER A 189 20.94 44.45 -6.79
N GLY A 190 20.91 45.41 -7.72
CA GLY A 190 21.93 46.45 -7.77
C GLY A 190 23.25 45.98 -8.40
N PRO A 191 24.23 46.87 -8.50
CA PRO A 191 25.58 46.48 -8.85
C PRO A 191 26.24 45.71 -7.69
N PHE A 192 26.81 44.55 -7.99
CA PHE A 192 27.64 43.78 -7.06
C PHE A 192 29.00 43.47 -7.69
N LEU A 193 30.00 43.16 -6.87
CA LEU A 193 31.33 42.78 -7.33
C LEU A 193 31.37 41.28 -7.60
N LEU A 194 31.68 40.87 -8.84
CA LEU A 194 31.92 39.47 -9.18
C LEU A 194 33.41 39.29 -9.52
N GLU A 195 34.17 38.71 -8.60
CA GLU A 195 35.60 38.48 -8.78
C GLU A 195 35.90 37.35 -9.78
N GLN A 196 37.11 37.35 -10.31
CA GLN A 196 37.52 36.31 -11.25
C GLN A 196 37.60 34.95 -10.53
N ASN A 197 36.78 34.00 -10.98
CA ASN A 197 36.58 32.66 -10.40
C ASN A 197 35.73 32.60 -9.12
N SER A 198 35.06 33.69 -8.71
CA SER A 198 34.01 33.60 -7.69
C SER A 198 32.69 33.11 -8.29
N ARG A 199 31.77 32.66 -7.44
CA ARG A 199 30.42 32.25 -7.81
C ARG A 199 29.45 32.92 -6.85
N GLU A 200 28.43 33.55 -7.39
CA GLU A 200 27.32 34.09 -6.62
C GLU A 200 26.06 33.24 -6.87
N ARG A 201 25.17 33.19 -5.87
CA ARG A 201 23.93 32.42 -5.91
C ARG A 201 22.73 33.34 -5.68
N PHE A 202 21.56 32.91 -6.12
CA PHE A 202 20.29 33.54 -5.81
C PHE A 202 19.19 32.48 -5.82
N SER A 203 18.23 32.64 -4.93
CA SER A 203 17.06 31.78 -4.80
C SER A 203 15.80 32.61 -4.99
N MET A 204 14.92 32.16 -5.87
CA MET A 204 13.74 32.92 -6.27
C MET A 204 12.52 32.01 -6.41
N ALA A 205 11.39 32.46 -5.87
CA ALA A 205 10.11 31.80 -5.95
C ALA A 205 9.15 32.54 -6.89
N LEU A 206 8.41 31.76 -7.68
CA LEU A 206 7.27 32.23 -8.46
C LEU A 206 5.99 31.78 -7.75
N LEU A 207 5.22 32.75 -7.29
CA LEU A 207 4.10 32.53 -6.38
C LEU A 207 2.79 32.90 -7.07
N TYR A 208 1.74 32.13 -6.79
CA TYR A 208 0.40 32.38 -7.32
C TYR A 208 -0.60 32.23 -6.18
N GLY A 209 -1.58 33.12 -6.10
CA GLY A 209 -2.65 33.04 -5.10
C GLY A 209 -3.97 33.49 -5.69
N ILE A 210 -5.09 32.95 -5.22
CA ILE A 210 -6.41 33.42 -5.65
C ILE A 210 -6.73 34.82 -5.09
N ASP A 211 -6.13 35.17 -3.96
CA ASP A 211 -6.14 36.49 -3.31
C ASP A 211 -4.78 36.76 -2.64
N LEU A 212 -4.64 37.92 -1.98
CA LEU A 212 -3.40 38.32 -1.32
C LEU A 212 -3.04 37.41 -0.13
N ASP A 213 -4.04 36.97 0.64
CA ASP A 213 -3.80 36.11 1.82
C ASP A 213 -3.27 34.73 1.38
N ASP A 214 -3.81 34.17 0.30
CA ASP A 214 -3.33 32.94 -0.33
C ASP A 214 -1.91 33.09 -0.89
N LEU A 215 -1.62 34.23 -1.54
CA LEU A 215 -0.26 34.53 -2.03
C LEU A 215 0.77 34.63 -0.90
N VAL A 216 0.43 35.34 0.18
CA VAL A 216 1.29 35.49 1.37
C VAL A 216 1.49 34.14 2.05
N SER A 217 0.44 33.31 2.15
CA SER A 217 0.55 31.96 2.68
C SER A 217 1.54 31.11 1.87
N ASN A 218 1.44 31.16 0.53
CA ASN A 218 2.38 30.47 -0.34
C ASN A 218 3.82 30.99 -0.19
N LYS A 219 4.02 32.29 0.05
CA LYS A 219 5.36 32.85 0.36
C LYS A 219 5.93 32.29 1.67
N ILE A 220 5.12 32.23 2.73
CA ILE A 220 5.54 31.70 4.04
C ILE A 220 5.96 30.24 3.89
N THR A 221 5.14 29.42 3.21
CA THR A 221 5.46 28.01 2.96
C THR A 221 6.75 27.85 2.16
N VAL A 222 6.95 28.65 1.10
CA VAL A 222 8.18 28.55 0.31
C VAL A 222 9.42 29.03 1.08
N GLN A 223 9.29 30.01 1.98
CA GLN A 223 10.39 30.38 2.87
C GLN A 223 10.76 29.23 3.82
N GLN A 224 9.76 28.57 4.43
CA GLN A 224 10.02 27.42 5.30
C GLN A 224 10.70 26.26 4.58
N ILE A 225 10.39 26.05 3.29
CA ILE A 225 11.08 25.05 2.45
C ILE A 225 12.53 25.45 2.19
N TYR A 226 12.77 26.75 2.05
CA TYR A 226 14.10 27.29 1.80
C TYR A 226 14.99 27.15 3.05
N ASN A 227 14.50 27.57 4.22
CA ASN A 227 15.11 27.38 5.55
C ASN A 227 15.13 25.93 6.04
N ALA A 228 14.93 24.98 5.14
CA ALA A 228 15.00 23.55 5.43
C ALA A 228 15.80 22.88 4.31
N ASP A 229 16.74 23.60 3.70
CA ASP A 229 17.63 23.11 2.63
C ASP A 229 16.94 22.54 1.39
N TYR A 230 15.75 23.05 1.06
CA TYR A 230 14.88 22.45 0.04
C TYR A 230 14.53 20.99 0.33
N ASN A 231 14.58 20.58 1.59
CA ASN A 231 14.10 19.29 2.02
C ASN A 231 12.58 19.37 2.15
N PHE A 232 11.90 18.62 1.28
CA PHE A 232 10.45 18.52 1.29
C PHE A 232 10.04 17.31 2.11
N SER A 233 8.90 17.39 2.80
CA SER A 233 8.18 16.18 3.20
C SER A 233 8.00 15.29 1.97
N ARG A 234 8.42 14.03 2.10
CA ARG A 234 8.44 13.07 1.00
C ARG A 234 7.31 12.07 1.20
N PRO A 235 6.46 11.85 0.18
CA PRO A 235 5.48 10.79 0.28
C PRO A 235 6.19 9.44 0.46
N PRO A 236 5.52 8.45 1.08
CA PRO A 236 6.06 7.11 1.23
C PRO A 236 6.50 6.49 -0.09
N LEU A 237 7.41 5.52 -0.01
CA LEU A 237 7.93 4.84 -1.19
C LEU A 237 6.80 4.19 -2.00
N LYS A 238 6.96 4.17 -3.33
CA LYS A 238 6.01 3.50 -4.22
C LYS A 238 6.11 1.98 -4.02
N PRO A 239 5.00 1.30 -3.70
CA PRO A 239 5.01 -0.16 -3.65
C PRO A 239 5.07 -0.75 -5.06
N LEU A 240 5.74 -1.89 -5.23
CA LEU A 240 5.73 -2.63 -6.48
C LEU A 240 4.41 -3.40 -6.61
N VAL A 241 3.60 -3.04 -7.60
CA VAL A 241 2.28 -3.64 -7.82
C VAL A 241 2.33 -4.67 -8.93
N ARG A 242 1.58 -5.76 -8.72
CA ARG A 242 1.28 -6.75 -9.74
C ARG A 242 -0.21 -7.02 -9.80
N VAL A 243 -0.72 -7.13 -11.01
CA VAL A 243 -2.16 -7.23 -11.28
C VAL A 243 -2.44 -8.38 -12.22
N VAL A 244 -3.38 -9.24 -11.82
CA VAL A 244 -3.76 -10.45 -12.54
C VAL A 244 -5.23 -10.33 -12.96
N PRO A 245 -5.53 -10.15 -14.25
CA PRO A 245 -6.91 -10.14 -14.74
C PRO A 245 -7.50 -11.55 -14.77
N GLY A 246 -8.76 -11.67 -14.39
CA GLY A 246 -9.55 -12.91 -14.48
C GLY A 246 -10.95 -12.65 -15.07
N ASP A 247 -11.78 -13.69 -15.04
CA ASP A 247 -13.18 -13.59 -15.50
C ASP A 247 -14.04 -12.85 -14.48
N GLY A 248 -14.43 -11.61 -14.81
CA GLY A 248 -15.27 -10.76 -13.95
C GLY A 248 -14.57 -10.28 -12.67
N LYS A 249 -13.25 -10.46 -12.57
CA LYS A 249 -12.45 -9.99 -11.44
C LYS A 249 -11.04 -9.58 -11.85
N VAL A 250 -10.40 -8.77 -11.02
CA VAL A 250 -8.98 -8.41 -11.12
C VAL A 250 -8.36 -8.56 -9.74
N PHE A 251 -7.27 -9.32 -9.63
CA PHE A 251 -6.51 -9.43 -8.39
C PHE A 251 -5.32 -8.49 -8.43
N LEU A 252 -5.11 -7.73 -7.37
CA LEU A 252 -3.98 -6.84 -7.16
C LEU A 252 -3.20 -7.31 -5.94
N TYR A 253 -1.89 -7.25 -6.01
CA TYR A 253 -1.01 -7.42 -4.85
C TYR A 253 0.24 -6.56 -4.97
N TRP A 254 0.86 -6.28 -3.84
CA TRP A 254 2.02 -5.39 -3.76
C TRP A 254 2.98 -5.76 -2.63
N ASP A 255 4.19 -5.23 -2.69
CA ASP A 255 5.20 -5.37 -1.64
C ASP A 255 5.02 -4.34 -0.50
N ASP A 256 5.76 -4.54 0.58
CA ASP A 256 5.71 -3.77 1.82
C ASP A 256 6.79 -2.68 1.90
N ILE A 257 7.51 -2.40 0.82
CA ILE A 257 8.63 -1.44 0.81
C ILE A 257 8.22 -0.04 1.28
N ALA A 258 6.95 0.33 1.10
CA ALA A 258 6.39 1.59 1.56
C ALA A 258 6.26 1.67 3.08
N GLU A 259 6.06 0.55 3.77
CA GLU A 259 5.90 0.48 5.24
C GLU A 259 7.22 0.83 5.96
N GLU A 260 8.34 0.67 5.26
CA GLU A 260 9.69 1.00 5.73
C GLU A 260 10.13 2.43 5.37
N SER A 261 9.27 3.23 4.73
CA SER A 261 9.62 4.62 4.40
C SER A 261 9.79 5.47 5.65
N ARG A 262 10.79 6.35 5.61
CA ARG A 262 11.00 7.40 6.61
C ARG A 262 11.02 8.74 5.90
N ASP A 263 10.37 9.73 6.50
CA ASP A 263 10.40 11.11 6.01
C ASP A 263 11.58 11.83 6.68
N PRO A 264 12.63 12.24 5.93
CA PRO A 264 13.75 13.00 6.47
C PRO A 264 13.34 14.38 6.98
N PHE A 265 12.22 14.94 6.50
CA PHE A 265 11.72 16.24 6.91
C PHE A 265 11.06 16.22 8.29
N LEU A 266 10.63 15.04 8.76
CA LEU A 266 9.95 14.88 10.03
C LEU A 266 10.84 14.08 11.00
N PRO A 267 11.34 14.68 12.09
CA PRO A 267 12.05 13.93 13.11
C PRO A 267 11.08 13.16 14.03
N ASP A 268 11.52 12.00 14.52
CA ASP A 268 10.86 11.26 15.58
C ASP A 268 11.23 11.80 16.99
N SER A 269 10.75 11.15 18.06
CA SER A 269 10.94 11.63 19.43
C SER A 269 12.41 11.69 19.89
N ILE A 270 13.32 11.04 19.17
CA ILE A 270 14.75 11.04 19.46
C ILE A 270 15.56 11.77 18.39
N GLY A 271 14.95 12.28 17.31
CA GLY A 271 15.63 13.05 16.27
C GLY A 271 15.94 12.28 14.98
N ASN A 272 15.54 11.00 14.86
CA ASN A 272 15.73 10.26 13.60
C ASN A 272 14.61 10.56 12.59
N PRO A 273 14.84 10.37 11.27
CA PRO A 273 13.79 10.42 10.26
C PRO A 273 12.58 9.55 10.65
N LYS A 274 11.41 10.17 10.77
CA LYS A 274 10.17 9.56 11.30
C LYS A 274 9.61 8.56 10.30
N LYS A 275 9.19 7.40 10.81
CA LYS A 275 8.31 6.48 10.07
C LYS A 275 6.89 6.99 10.17
N ASP A 276 6.42 7.67 9.14
CA ASP A 276 5.11 8.34 9.09
C ASP A 276 4.15 7.70 8.07
N PHE A 277 4.51 6.56 7.47
CA PHE A 277 3.61 5.76 6.64
C PHE A 277 2.31 5.44 7.39
N GLU A 278 1.16 5.62 6.72
CA GLU A 278 -0.16 5.35 7.30
C GLU A 278 -0.89 4.19 6.62
N GLY A 279 -0.81 4.08 5.30
CA GLY A 279 -1.55 3.02 4.61
C GLY A 279 -1.48 3.03 3.09
N TYR A 280 -2.34 2.21 2.49
CA TYR A 280 -2.49 2.04 1.06
C TYR A 280 -3.90 2.43 0.57
N MET A 281 -3.98 3.12 -0.56
CA MET A 281 -5.20 3.37 -1.31
C MET A 281 -5.15 2.69 -2.67
N ILE A 282 -6.26 2.05 -3.06
CA ILE A 282 -6.39 1.37 -4.34
C ILE A 282 -7.31 2.21 -5.21
N TYR A 283 -6.78 2.66 -6.34
CA TYR A 283 -7.51 3.42 -7.34
C TYR A 283 -7.79 2.54 -8.56
N ARG A 284 -8.99 2.72 -9.13
CA ARG A 284 -9.39 2.14 -10.41
C ARG A 284 -10.01 3.22 -11.26
N SER A 285 -9.53 3.33 -12.48
CA SER A 285 -9.98 4.31 -13.47
C SER A 285 -10.25 3.64 -14.82
N THR A 286 -11.05 4.32 -15.64
CA THR A 286 -11.27 3.98 -17.05
C THR A 286 -10.40 4.80 -18.02
N GLU A 287 -9.56 5.69 -17.48
CA GLU A 287 -8.61 6.54 -18.20
C GLU A 287 -7.25 6.67 -17.46
N PRO A 288 -6.14 6.85 -18.17
CA PRO A 288 -4.81 6.83 -17.54
C PRO A 288 -4.54 8.02 -16.61
N GLN A 289 -5.26 9.12 -16.75
CA GLN A 289 -5.10 10.32 -15.91
C GLN A 289 -5.90 10.26 -14.60
N PHE A 290 -6.75 9.24 -14.42
CA PHE A 290 -7.61 9.08 -13.25
C PHE A 290 -8.53 10.29 -12.96
N ASN A 291 -8.86 11.16 -13.92
CA ASN A 291 -9.73 12.32 -13.65
C ASN A 291 -11.19 11.88 -13.45
N ASP A 292 -11.61 10.78 -14.06
CA ASP A 292 -12.93 10.17 -13.89
C ASP A 292 -13.28 9.82 -12.42
N ILE A 293 -12.26 9.53 -11.60
CA ILE A 293 -12.42 9.27 -10.16
C ILE A 293 -11.99 10.45 -9.27
N LYS A 294 -11.55 11.57 -9.84
CA LYS A 294 -11.24 12.81 -9.10
C LYS A 294 -12.52 13.57 -8.77
N VAL A 295 -13.29 13.04 -7.83
CA VAL A 295 -14.67 13.48 -7.54
C VAL A 295 -14.86 14.12 -6.17
N ILE A 296 -13.85 14.11 -5.30
CA ILE A 296 -13.93 14.73 -3.98
C ILE A 296 -13.58 16.20 -4.12
N THR A 297 -14.52 17.09 -3.78
CA THR A 297 -14.38 18.53 -4.00
C THR A 297 -14.16 19.32 -2.72
N ASP A 298 -13.56 20.50 -2.85
CA ASP A 298 -13.57 21.52 -1.81
C ASP A 298 -14.94 22.16 -1.62
N SER A 299 -15.03 23.11 -0.69
CA SER A 299 -16.27 23.84 -0.40
C SER A 299 -16.77 24.72 -1.55
N ARG A 300 -15.93 24.96 -2.57
CA ARG A 300 -16.26 25.73 -3.78
C ARG A 300 -16.64 24.83 -4.96
N GLY A 301 -16.56 23.51 -4.81
CA GLY A 301 -16.88 22.52 -5.85
C GLY A 301 -15.71 22.17 -6.77
N THR A 302 -14.49 22.59 -6.44
CA THR A 302 -13.27 22.24 -7.18
C THR A 302 -12.82 20.84 -6.79
N ALA A 303 -12.57 19.96 -7.76
CA ALA A 303 -12.10 18.61 -7.49
C ALA A 303 -10.66 18.59 -6.96
N VAL A 304 -10.48 18.07 -5.74
CA VAL A 304 -9.19 18.02 -5.01
C VAL A 304 -8.65 16.60 -4.96
N TYR A 305 -9.43 15.64 -4.46
CA TYR A 305 -8.96 14.27 -4.22
C TYR A 305 -9.65 13.21 -5.11
N TRP A 306 -8.97 12.08 -5.26
CA TRP A 306 -9.47 10.89 -5.95
C TRP A 306 -10.23 10.01 -4.97
N LYS A 307 -11.31 9.37 -5.46
CA LYS A 307 -12.06 8.40 -4.66
C LYS A 307 -11.45 7.01 -4.85
N PRO A 308 -10.83 6.40 -3.81
CA PRO A 308 -10.34 5.03 -3.90
C PRO A 308 -11.50 4.02 -3.92
N ILE A 309 -11.25 2.84 -4.48
CA ILE A 309 -12.15 1.69 -4.39
C ILE A 309 -11.92 0.87 -3.12
N ALA A 310 -10.73 0.97 -2.53
CA ALA A 310 -10.39 0.41 -1.23
C ALA A 310 -9.25 1.20 -0.58
N GLN A 311 -9.20 1.18 0.75
CA GLN A 311 -8.17 1.82 1.56
C GLN A 311 -7.87 0.92 2.75
N PHE A 312 -6.59 0.76 3.07
CA PHE A 312 -6.08 -0.08 4.15
C PHE A 312 -5.06 0.70 4.97
N ASP A 313 -5.38 0.96 6.22
CA ASP A 313 -4.59 1.80 7.12
C ASP A 313 -4.16 1.07 8.39
N LEU A 314 -3.10 1.58 9.03
CA LEU A 314 -2.61 1.09 10.31
C LEU A 314 -3.71 1.13 11.38
N VAL A 315 -3.69 0.18 12.31
CA VAL A 315 -4.59 0.20 13.49
C VAL A 315 -3.90 0.97 14.60
N ASN A 316 -3.84 2.30 14.47
CA ASN A 316 -3.10 3.20 15.36
C ASN A 316 -3.97 4.34 15.95
N GLY A 317 -5.23 4.46 15.52
CA GLY A 317 -6.16 5.50 15.95
C GLY A 317 -6.18 6.76 15.06
N ILE A 318 -5.31 6.85 14.06
CA ILE A 318 -5.28 7.93 13.06
C ILE A 318 -6.29 7.62 11.97
N LYS A 319 -7.49 8.20 12.08
CA LYS A 319 -8.59 7.90 11.16
C LYS A 319 -9.45 9.11 10.86
N GLY A 320 -10.32 8.94 9.87
CA GLY A 320 -11.28 9.96 9.47
C GLY A 320 -10.63 11.10 8.66
N PRO A 321 -11.34 12.24 8.51
CA PRO A 321 -10.82 13.35 7.76
C PRO A 321 -9.69 14.02 8.54
N ASP A 322 -8.61 14.38 7.85
CA ASP A 322 -7.49 15.09 8.42
C ASP A 322 -7.93 16.43 9.06
N PRO A 323 -7.32 16.87 10.17
CA PRO A 323 -7.62 18.16 10.78
C PRO A 323 -7.39 19.34 9.83
N ILE A 324 -6.43 19.20 8.91
CA ILE A 324 -6.01 20.19 7.94
C ILE A 324 -6.65 19.88 6.60
N GLY A 325 -6.95 20.92 5.84
CA GLY A 325 -7.59 20.75 4.55
C GLY A 325 -7.44 21.96 3.65
N ILE A 326 -7.66 21.75 2.36
CA ILE A 326 -7.57 22.76 1.32
C ILE A 326 -8.97 23.28 1.04
N ASN A 327 -9.26 24.54 1.39
CA ASN A 327 -10.56 25.17 1.13
C ASN A 327 -11.78 24.33 1.60
N GLY A 328 -11.62 23.57 2.68
CA GLY A 328 -12.64 22.70 3.26
C GLY A 328 -12.65 21.25 2.74
N ALA A 329 -11.90 20.91 1.68
CA ALA A 329 -11.59 19.52 1.35
C ALA A 329 -10.57 18.98 2.36
N ARG A 330 -10.79 17.76 2.88
CA ARG A 330 -9.87 17.12 3.83
C ARG A 330 -9.48 15.75 3.29
N PHE A 331 -8.21 15.40 3.44
CA PHE A 331 -7.72 14.07 3.13
C PHE A 331 -8.34 13.05 4.09
N TRP A 332 -8.72 11.87 3.61
CA TRP A 332 -9.29 10.82 4.47
C TRP A 332 -8.19 9.83 4.85
N ARG A 333 -7.81 9.81 6.14
CA ARG A 333 -6.66 9.05 6.64
C ARG A 333 -6.92 7.57 6.86
N GLY A 334 -8.17 7.12 6.78
CA GLY A 334 -8.53 5.71 6.91
C GLY A 334 -9.57 5.46 7.99
N SER A 335 -9.67 4.20 8.44
CA SER A 335 -10.71 3.70 9.33
C SER A 335 -10.23 2.70 10.40
N ASP A 336 -8.91 2.61 10.62
CA ASP A 336 -8.20 1.56 11.37
C ASP A 336 -8.50 0.15 10.83
N SER A 337 -8.45 -0.06 9.51
CA SER A 337 -8.85 -1.34 8.92
C SER A 337 -7.79 -2.45 9.01
N GLY A 338 -6.56 -2.09 9.35
CA GLY A 338 -5.38 -2.95 9.21
C GLY A 338 -4.83 -2.91 7.79
N LEU A 339 -3.51 -3.07 7.69
CA LEU A 339 -2.82 -3.14 6.41
C LEU A 339 -3.19 -4.41 5.66
N ARG A 340 -3.22 -4.29 4.34
CA ARG A 340 -3.30 -5.42 3.42
C ARG A 340 -2.31 -5.22 2.30
N ARG A 341 -1.88 -6.34 1.71
CA ARG A 341 -0.95 -6.37 0.57
C ARG A 341 -1.56 -7.01 -0.66
N SER A 342 -2.89 -7.15 -0.65
CA SER A 342 -3.67 -7.65 -1.78
C SER A 342 -5.12 -7.13 -1.77
N TYR A 343 -5.73 -7.12 -2.95
CA TYR A 343 -7.13 -6.72 -3.15
C TYR A 343 -7.73 -7.41 -4.36
N VAL A 344 -8.98 -7.89 -4.23
CA VAL A 344 -9.75 -8.45 -5.36
C VAL A 344 -10.83 -7.45 -5.75
N ASP A 345 -10.70 -6.88 -6.94
CA ASP A 345 -11.78 -6.10 -7.56
C ASP A 345 -12.73 -7.04 -8.31
N THR A 346 -14.00 -7.07 -7.90
CA THR A 346 -15.07 -7.86 -8.55
C THR A 346 -16.09 -6.98 -9.28
N ASP A 347 -15.93 -5.66 -9.25
CA ASP A 347 -16.80 -4.70 -9.91
C ASP A 347 -16.21 -4.30 -11.27
N VAL A 348 -15.81 -5.30 -12.06
CA VAL A 348 -15.19 -5.12 -13.37
C VAL A 348 -16.01 -5.78 -14.47
N VAL A 349 -15.93 -5.21 -15.67
CA VAL A 349 -16.61 -5.74 -16.85
C VAL A 349 -15.57 -6.33 -17.80
N ASN A 350 -15.76 -7.59 -18.21
CA ASN A 350 -14.88 -8.23 -19.18
C ASN A 350 -14.82 -7.43 -20.50
N GLY A 351 -13.63 -7.34 -21.09
CA GLY A 351 -13.35 -6.58 -22.32
C GLY A 351 -13.17 -5.08 -22.10
N GLN A 352 -13.50 -4.54 -20.91
CA GLN A 352 -13.22 -3.15 -20.56
C GLN A 352 -11.78 -3.01 -20.04
N ARG A 353 -11.04 -2.06 -20.59
CA ARG A 353 -9.70 -1.72 -20.09
C ARG A 353 -9.83 -0.89 -18.81
N TYR A 354 -9.08 -1.26 -17.78
CA TYR A 354 -8.98 -0.54 -16.52
C TYR A 354 -7.53 -0.17 -16.23
N TYR A 355 -7.39 0.96 -15.54
CA TYR A 355 -6.14 1.52 -15.05
C TYR A 355 -6.18 1.45 -13.53
N TYR A 356 -5.23 0.74 -12.93
CA TYR A 356 -5.12 0.60 -11.48
C TYR A 356 -3.88 1.30 -10.96
N ALA A 357 -3.97 1.81 -9.74
CA ALA A 357 -2.83 2.27 -8.96
C ALA A 357 -3.00 1.85 -7.50
N VAL A 358 -1.92 1.37 -6.87
CA VAL A 358 -1.84 1.24 -5.42
C VAL A 358 -0.93 2.35 -4.93
N VAL A 359 -1.44 3.21 -4.08
CA VAL A 359 -0.73 4.39 -3.61
C VAL A 359 -0.54 4.28 -2.11
N SER A 360 0.69 4.37 -1.66
CA SER A 360 1.03 4.56 -0.25
C SER A 360 0.85 6.02 0.16
N TYR A 361 0.44 6.27 1.39
CA TYR A 361 0.26 7.61 1.92
C TYR A 361 0.72 7.69 3.39
N ASP A 362 1.13 8.87 3.80
CA ASP A 362 1.63 9.18 5.15
C ASP A 362 0.54 9.74 6.08
N GLN A 363 0.92 10.01 7.32
CA GLN A 363 0.06 10.53 8.37
C GLN A 363 -0.19 12.04 8.28
N GLY A 364 0.66 12.76 7.55
CA GLY A 364 0.89 14.18 7.77
C GLY A 364 1.33 14.49 9.21
N ASP A 365 1.33 15.76 9.58
CA ASP A 365 1.55 16.20 10.95
C ASP A 365 0.76 17.48 11.26
N PRO A 366 -0.41 17.37 11.89
CA PRO A 366 -1.25 18.52 12.16
C PRO A 366 -0.68 19.54 13.15
N GLU A 367 0.35 19.17 13.91
CA GLU A 367 1.00 20.01 14.91
C GLU A 367 2.31 20.64 14.39
N PHE A 368 2.72 20.31 13.17
CA PHE A 368 3.95 20.82 12.58
C PHE A 368 3.84 22.28 12.11
N GLY A 369 4.68 23.16 12.67
CA GLY A 369 4.63 24.59 12.34
C GLY A 369 3.27 25.23 12.66
N GLU A 370 2.94 26.34 11.99
CA GLU A 370 1.68 27.06 12.25
C GLU A 370 0.46 26.52 11.52
N GLN A 371 0.66 25.85 10.38
CA GLN A 371 -0.43 25.39 9.50
C GLN A 371 -0.58 23.86 9.49
N GLY A 372 0.40 23.13 10.03
CA GLY A 372 0.53 21.68 9.95
C GLY A 372 0.81 21.15 8.55
N LEU A 373 1.29 19.92 8.49
CA LEU A 373 1.56 19.18 7.26
C LEU A 373 0.38 18.28 6.94
N GLN A 374 -0.11 18.38 5.71
CA GLN A 374 -1.17 17.51 5.21
C GLN A 374 -0.59 16.15 4.83
N PRO A 375 -1.40 15.08 4.95
CA PRO A 375 -1.04 13.79 4.41
C PRO A 375 -0.70 13.87 2.91
N THR A 376 0.37 13.20 2.49
CA THR A 376 0.75 13.07 1.09
C THR A 376 0.68 11.63 0.62
N GLU A 377 0.44 11.46 -0.69
CA GLU A 377 0.31 10.16 -1.32
C GLU A 377 1.34 10.03 -2.45
N CYS A 378 1.93 8.85 -2.64
CA CYS A 378 2.92 8.66 -3.69
C CYS A 378 2.31 8.81 -5.09
N SER A 379 3.12 9.25 -6.06
CA SER A 379 2.60 9.53 -7.40
C SER A 379 2.14 8.26 -8.14
N LYS A 380 1.14 8.43 -9.02
CA LYS A 380 0.53 7.40 -9.88
C LYS A 380 0.45 7.89 -11.31
N VAL A 381 1.46 7.63 -12.13
CA VAL A 381 1.53 8.14 -13.51
C VAL A 381 1.42 7.00 -14.52
N ILE A 382 0.46 7.13 -15.42
CA ILE A 382 0.34 6.33 -16.65
C ILE A 382 0.26 7.30 -17.82
N THR A 383 1.14 7.15 -18.80
CA THR A 383 1.14 7.99 -20.00
C THR A 383 0.76 7.17 -21.23
N GLU A 384 0.02 7.80 -22.14
CA GLU A 384 -0.37 7.22 -23.42
C GLU A 384 -0.06 8.19 -24.56
N ASP A 385 0.13 7.65 -25.76
CA ASP A 385 0.20 8.46 -26.98
C ASP A 385 -1.21 8.85 -27.47
N LEU A 386 -1.28 9.71 -28.50
CA LEU A 386 -2.55 10.12 -29.14
C LEU A 386 -3.33 8.95 -29.78
N ASN A 387 -2.72 7.78 -29.90
CA ASN A 387 -3.34 6.58 -30.44
C ASN A 387 -3.82 5.60 -29.35
N GLY A 388 -3.64 5.94 -28.05
CA GLY A 388 -4.02 5.10 -26.91
C GLY A 388 -3.03 3.98 -26.59
N ASN A 389 -1.80 4.05 -27.13
CA ASN A 389 -0.72 3.14 -26.76
C ASN A 389 -0.07 3.62 -25.47
N ILE A 390 0.12 2.71 -24.52
CA ILE A 390 0.78 3.03 -23.25
C ILE A 390 2.28 3.25 -23.49
N LEU A 391 2.79 4.38 -23.00
CA LEU A 391 4.19 4.79 -23.11
C LEU A 391 4.97 4.52 -21.84
N ASN A 392 4.38 4.83 -20.68
CA ASN A 392 4.98 4.60 -19.37
C ASN A 392 3.92 4.18 -18.35
N ILE A 393 4.31 3.31 -17.43
CA ILE A 393 3.52 2.87 -16.28
C ILE A 393 4.45 2.90 -15.07
N ASP A 394 4.08 3.64 -14.03
CA ASP A 394 4.80 3.60 -12.75
C ASP A 394 4.75 2.21 -12.11
N ILE A 395 5.74 1.86 -11.27
CA ILE A 395 5.84 0.54 -10.63
C ILE A 395 4.64 0.16 -9.75
N ASN A 396 3.89 1.16 -9.29
CA ASN A 396 2.71 1.01 -8.45
C ASN A 396 1.40 1.08 -9.27
N CYS A 397 1.49 1.05 -10.59
CA CYS A 397 0.36 1.15 -11.52
C CYS A 397 0.29 -0.07 -12.45
N ALA A 398 -0.90 -0.35 -12.98
CA ALA A 398 -1.09 -1.40 -13.97
C ALA A 398 -2.26 -1.09 -14.92
N VAL A 399 -2.17 -1.62 -16.15
CA VAL A 399 -3.24 -1.52 -17.15
C VAL A 399 -3.66 -2.93 -17.53
N VAL A 400 -4.92 -3.28 -17.27
CA VAL A 400 -5.43 -4.64 -17.49
C VAL A 400 -6.79 -4.63 -18.18
N THR A 401 -7.14 -5.75 -18.80
CA THR A 401 -8.48 -5.99 -19.37
C THR A 401 -8.91 -7.38 -18.90
N PRO A 402 -9.84 -7.49 -17.93
CA PRO A 402 -10.39 -8.77 -17.52
C PRO A 402 -11.12 -9.41 -18.69
N ASN A 403 -11.02 -10.74 -18.81
CA ASN A 403 -11.59 -11.49 -19.92
C ASN A 403 -12.05 -12.87 -19.45
N ALA A 404 -13.04 -13.43 -20.15
CA ALA A 404 -13.43 -14.81 -19.95
C ALA A 404 -12.38 -15.75 -20.58
N PRO A 405 -12.16 -16.93 -20.00
CA PRO A 405 -11.21 -17.90 -20.53
C PRO A 405 -11.65 -18.45 -21.90
N ALA A 406 -10.70 -19.05 -22.62
CA ALA A 406 -10.98 -19.67 -23.90
C ALA A 406 -11.89 -20.90 -23.75
N ALA A 407 -12.68 -21.20 -24.78
CA ALA A 407 -13.52 -22.39 -24.79
C ALA A 407 -12.67 -23.66 -24.59
N GLY A 408 -13.12 -24.55 -23.71
CA GLY A 408 -12.42 -25.76 -23.28
C GLY A 408 -11.41 -25.55 -22.17
N TYR A 409 -11.27 -24.34 -21.63
CA TYR A 409 -10.43 -24.12 -20.47
C TYR A 409 -10.90 -24.94 -19.26
N VAL A 410 -9.98 -25.68 -18.66
CA VAL A 410 -10.16 -26.34 -17.37
C VAL A 410 -9.20 -25.69 -16.39
N ALA A 411 -9.77 -25.13 -15.31
CA ALA A 411 -9.03 -24.47 -14.27
C ALA A 411 -8.03 -25.43 -13.57
N PRO A 412 -6.91 -24.90 -13.06
CA PRO A 412 -6.01 -25.67 -12.20
C PRO A 412 -6.70 -26.08 -10.90
N GLU A 413 -6.16 -27.11 -10.25
CA GLU A 413 -6.70 -27.68 -9.01
C GLU A 413 -5.60 -27.75 -7.94
N ILE A 414 -5.98 -27.47 -6.69
CA ILE A 414 -5.17 -27.80 -5.50
C ILE A 414 -5.69 -29.10 -4.91
N THR A 415 -4.80 -30.01 -4.54
CA THR A 415 -5.13 -31.27 -3.88
C THR A 415 -4.29 -31.44 -2.62
N GLY A 416 -4.91 -31.82 -1.50
CA GLY A 416 -4.27 -32.02 -0.20
C GLY A 416 -5.29 -31.83 0.92
N ASP A 417 -4.91 -32.11 2.15
CA ASP A 417 -5.71 -31.75 3.33
C ASP A 417 -5.27 -30.35 3.79
N MET A 418 -6.22 -29.42 3.86
CA MET A 418 -5.99 -28.05 4.34
C MET A 418 -6.62 -27.79 5.70
N ASP A 419 -7.42 -28.74 6.20
CA ASP A 419 -8.17 -28.60 7.44
C ASP A 419 -7.37 -29.15 8.61
N THR A 420 -6.43 -30.08 8.36
CA THR A 420 -5.54 -30.63 9.39
C THR A 420 -4.08 -30.65 8.93
N PRO A 421 -3.12 -30.31 9.81
CA PRO A 421 -1.70 -30.40 9.47
C PRO A 421 -1.29 -31.86 9.26
N LEU A 422 -0.37 -32.08 8.32
CA LEU A 422 0.26 -33.36 8.03
C LEU A 422 1.18 -33.81 9.18
N GLU A 423 1.93 -32.86 9.74
CA GLU A 423 2.82 -33.05 10.89
C GLU A 423 2.62 -31.92 11.89
N GLY A 424 2.86 -32.19 13.17
CA GLY A 424 2.72 -31.22 14.25
C GLY A 424 1.45 -31.42 15.10
N ILE A 425 1.17 -30.43 15.95
CA ILE A 425 0.12 -30.50 16.99
C ILE A 425 -0.96 -29.42 16.84
N GLY A 426 -0.79 -28.45 15.96
CA GLY A 426 -1.73 -27.35 15.78
C GLY A 426 -3.08 -27.83 15.25
N THR A 427 -4.13 -27.06 15.54
CA THR A 427 -5.51 -27.39 15.14
C THR A 427 -6.14 -26.35 14.22
N GLY A 428 -5.35 -25.38 13.76
CA GLY A 428 -5.77 -24.44 12.74
C GLY A 428 -5.89 -25.08 11.36
N SER A 429 -6.21 -24.27 10.37
CA SER A 429 -6.32 -24.67 8.96
C SER A 429 -5.62 -23.68 8.05
N ILE A 430 -5.42 -24.07 6.79
CA ILE A 430 -4.99 -23.16 5.72
C ILE A 430 -6.05 -23.13 4.62
N GLN A 431 -5.97 -22.14 3.74
CA GLN A 431 -6.73 -22.07 2.50
C GLN A 431 -5.80 -21.62 1.39
N VAL A 432 -5.79 -22.36 0.28
CA VAL A 432 -4.98 -22.03 -0.90
C VAL A 432 -5.90 -21.54 -2.00
N GLU A 433 -5.77 -20.28 -2.41
CA GLU A 433 -6.53 -19.69 -3.52
C GLU A 433 -5.62 -19.51 -4.74
N ILE A 434 -6.05 -20.04 -5.89
CA ILE A 434 -5.37 -19.81 -7.15
C ILE A 434 -5.77 -18.44 -7.70
N VAL A 435 -4.76 -17.61 -7.88
CA VAL A 435 -4.89 -16.21 -8.31
C VAL A 435 -4.47 -16.06 -9.77
N ASP A 436 -3.29 -16.57 -10.13
CA ASP A 436 -2.79 -16.60 -11.51
C ASP A 436 -2.68 -18.05 -11.99
N PRO A 437 -3.69 -18.55 -12.71
CA PRO A 437 -3.69 -19.92 -13.21
C PRO A 437 -2.58 -20.22 -14.21
N ALA A 438 -1.95 -19.22 -14.83
CA ALA A 438 -0.90 -19.43 -15.84
C ALA A 438 0.44 -19.84 -15.20
N LEU A 439 0.63 -19.54 -13.91
CA LEU A 439 1.86 -19.86 -13.17
C LEU A 439 1.79 -21.21 -12.46
N ILE A 440 0.60 -21.79 -12.32
CA ILE A 440 0.41 -23.07 -11.62
C ILE A 440 1.07 -24.22 -12.40
N ALA A 441 2.09 -24.82 -11.79
CA ALA A 441 2.81 -25.97 -12.34
C ALA A 441 2.04 -27.29 -12.16
N GLU A 442 2.31 -28.26 -13.03
CA GLU A 442 1.70 -29.58 -13.00
C GLU A 442 2.47 -30.53 -12.07
N ASN A 443 1.78 -31.20 -11.14
CA ASN A 443 2.35 -32.13 -10.17
C ASN A 443 3.45 -31.51 -9.27
N GLN A 444 3.37 -30.21 -8.98
CA GLN A 444 4.26 -29.58 -8.02
C GLN A 444 3.70 -29.74 -6.61
N THR A 445 4.55 -30.04 -5.64
CA THR A 445 4.18 -30.19 -4.22
C THR A 445 4.78 -29.07 -3.40
N TYR A 446 3.98 -28.53 -2.50
CA TYR A 446 4.32 -27.45 -1.59
C TYR A 446 4.09 -27.87 -0.15
N GLN A 447 4.88 -27.29 0.75
CA GLN A 447 4.71 -27.38 2.19
C GLN A 447 4.56 -25.97 2.78
N VAL A 448 3.61 -25.82 3.70
CA VAL A 448 3.48 -24.62 4.54
C VAL A 448 3.98 -25.01 5.92
N ILE A 449 5.09 -24.43 6.36
CA ILE A 449 5.78 -24.78 7.61
C ILE A 449 5.66 -23.61 8.57
N PHE A 450 5.24 -23.89 9.80
CA PHE A 450 5.06 -22.88 10.85
C PHE A 450 6.22 -22.86 11.82
N GLU A 451 6.50 -21.67 12.34
CA GLU A 451 7.45 -21.40 13.41
C GLU A 451 6.77 -20.69 14.57
N SER A 452 7.25 -20.95 15.78
CA SER A 452 6.69 -20.43 17.03
C SER A 452 7.75 -19.78 17.90
N GLU A 453 7.32 -18.81 18.71
CA GLU A 453 8.11 -18.23 19.77
C GLU A 453 7.73 -18.86 21.12
N GLY A 454 8.74 -19.14 21.95
CA GLY A 454 8.57 -19.82 23.23
C GLY A 454 8.83 -21.32 23.13
N ALA A 455 8.42 -22.06 24.17
CA ALA A 455 8.66 -23.50 24.25
C ALA A 455 7.48 -24.17 24.94
N LEU A 456 7.23 -25.45 24.61
CA LEU A 456 6.16 -26.21 25.23
C LEU A 456 6.21 -26.12 26.77
N PRO A 457 5.08 -25.82 27.43
CA PRO A 457 3.73 -25.63 26.87
C PRO A 457 3.35 -24.17 26.53
N ASN A 458 4.22 -23.19 26.80
CA ASN A 458 3.94 -21.76 26.61
C ASN A 458 4.62 -21.25 25.34
N TYR A 459 3.86 -21.21 24.25
CA TYR A 459 4.32 -20.72 22.95
C TYR A 459 3.20 -19.98 22.21
N GLU A 460 3.58 -19.19 21.23
CA GLU A 460 2.69 -18.51 20.30
C GLU A 460 3.19 -18.70 18.87
N THR A 461 2.28 -18.83 17.91
CA THR A 461 2.64 -18.90 16.50
C THR A 461 3.25 -17.56 16.07
N ALA A 462 4.41 -17.59 15.43
CA ALA A 462 5.16 -16.39 15.07
C ALA A 462 5.14 -16.16 13.56
N THR A 463 5.65 -17.11 12.79
CA THR A 463 5.77 -17.00 11.33
C THR A 463 5.43 -18.30 10.61
N TYR A 464 5.28 -18.22 9.30
CA TYR A 464 5.22 -19.38 8.42
C TYR A 464 5.99 -19.14 7.12
N GLY A 465 6.38 -20.22 6.46
CA GLY A 465 7.01 -20.19 5.13
C GLY A 465 6.34 -21.17 4.17
N ILE A 466 6.49 -20.91 2.87
CA ILE A 466 6.02 -21.76 1.78
C ILE A 466 7.23 -22.33 1.06
N TYR A 467 7.29 -23.65 0.96
CA TYR A 467 8.41 -24.40 0.45
C TYR A 467 7.96 -25.31 -0.70
N THR A 468 8.77 -25.46 -1.73
CA THR A 468 8.60 -26.50 -2.74
C THR A 468 9.32 -27.77 -2.32
N LEU A 469 8.72 -28.93 -2.57
CA LEU A 469 9.34 -30.23 -2.30
C LEU A 469 10.16 -30.69 -3.53
N GLU A 470 11.47 -30.79 -3.38
CA GLU A 470 12.39 -31.35 -4.39
C GLU A 470 12.99 -32.68 -3.88
N GLY A 471 12.36 -33.80 -4.25
CA GLY A 471 12.71 -35.10 -3.67
C GLY A 471 12.29 -35.18 -2.21
N ASP A 472 13.25 -35.31 -1.30
CA ASP A 472 13.01 -35.34 0.16
C ASP A 472 13.36 -33.99 0.84
N SER A 473 13.69 -32.95 0.07
CA SER A 473 14.13 -31.65 0.60
C SER A 473 13.10 -30.55 0.33
N ALA A 474 12.78 -29.77 1.37
CA ALA A 474 11.96 -28.57 1.27
C ALA A 474 12.87 -27.37 0.92
N VAL A 475 12.59 -26.71 -0.20
CA VAL A 475 13.31 -25.52 -0.68
C VAL A 475 12.42 -24.29 -0.48
N PRO A 476 12.87 -23.24 0.23
CA PRO A 476 12.03 -22.07 0.50
C PRO A 476 11.70 -21.32 -0.79
N VAL A 477 10.41 -21.06 -1.00
CA VAL A 477 9.95 -20.11 -2.03
C VAL A 477 9.77 -18.74 -1.40
N ILE A 478 9.19 -18.71 -0.20
CA ILE A 478 9.09 -17.55 0.68
C ILE A 478 9.14 -18.02 2.12
N ALA A 479 9.79 -17.27 2.99
CA ALA A 479 9.94 -17.58 4.41
C ALA A 479 9.58 -16.36 5.26
N ASP A 480 9.46 -16.57 6.57
CA ASP A 480 9.29 -15.52 7.58
C ASP A 480 8.06 -14.62 7.38
N ILE A 481 6.96 -15.19 6.85
CA ILE A 481 5.69 -14.46 6.74
C ILE A 481 5.07 -14.38 8.13
N ASP A 482 4.69 -13.18 8.56
CA ASP A 482 4.02 -12.95 9.84
C ASP A 482 2.73 -13.78 9.95
N ALA A 483 2.67 -14.65 10.97
CA ALA A 483 1.49 -15.46 11.28
C ALA A 483 0.61 -14.81 12.36
N ARG A 484 1.05 -13.71 12.99
CA ARG A 484 0.24 -12.95 13.96
C ARG A 484 -0.86 -12.17 13.26
N SER A 485 -0.64 -11.79 12.00
CA SER A 485 -1.62 -11.20 11.10
C SER A 485 -2.18 -12.28 10.17
N PHE A 486 -3.36 -12.83 10.49
CA PHE A 486 -3.90 -14.01 9.80
C PHE A 486 -5.35 -13.83 9.34
N GLY A 487 -5.92 -14.88 8.73
CA GLY A 487 -7.27 -14.92 8.21
C GLY A 487 -7.40 -14.36 6.78
N PRO A 488 -8.60 -14.36 6.21
CA PRO A 488 -8.84 -14.08 4.78
C PRO A 488 -8.49 -12.64 4.34
N ALA A 489 -8.22 -11.75 5.30
CA ALA A 489 -7.74 -10.40 5.03
C ALA A 489 -6.22 -10.33 4.83
N ASN A 490 -5.48 -11.34 5.29
CA ASN A 490 -4.02 -11.39 5.34
C ASN A 490 -3.48 -12.65 4.65
N PRO A 491 -3.74 -12.84 3.34
CA PRO A 491 -3.12 -13.92 2.60
C PRO A 491 -1.61 -13.69 2.45
N SER A 492 -0.87 -14.77 2.21
CA SER A 492 0.54 -14.71 1.80
C SER A 492 0.73 -13.84 0.55
N PRO A 493 1.96 -13.37 0.29
CA PRO A 493 2.33 -12.90 -1.04
C PRO A 493 2.05 -13.96 -2.13
N LEU A 494 1.90 -13.51 -3.39
CA LEU A 494 1.66 -14.42 -4.51
C LEU A 494 2.88 -15.32 -4.74
N VAL A 495 2.68 -16.63 -4.63
CA VAL A 495 3.70 -17.66 -4.84
C VAL A 495 3.22 -18.59 -5.95
N ASP A 496 3.99 -18.70 -7.04
CA ASP A 496 3.71 -19.61 -8.17
C ASP A 496 2.25 -19.59 -8.67
N GLY A 497 1.57 -18.45 -8.56
CA GLY A 497 0.19 -18.25 -9.00
C GLY A 497 -0.90 -18.51 -7.95
N PHE A 498 -0.56 -18.81 -6.70
CA PHE A 498 -1.51 -18.94 -5.61
C PHE A 498 -1.13 -18.09 -4.40
N VAL A 499 -2.08 -17.93 -3.49
CA VAL A 499 -1.86 -17.35 -2.15
C VAL A 499 -2.34 -18.33 -1.09
N VAL A 500 -1.72 -18.27 0.10
CA VAL A 500 -2.09 -19.08 1.26
C VAL A 500 -2.67 -18.17 2.33
N THR A 501 -3.89 -18.43 2.75
CA THR A 501 -4.48 -17.85 3.96
C THR A 501 -4.32 -18.85 5.09
N VAL A 502 -3.84 -18.39 6.24
CA VAL A 502 -3.72 -19.21 7.45
C VAL A 502 -4.81 -18.83 8.45
N ASN A 503 -5.44 -19.83 9.07
CA ASN A 503 -6.42 -19.65 10.14
C ASN A 503 -5.87 -20.33 11.39
N ILE A 504 -5.37 -19.54 12.32
CA ILE A 504 -4.72 -20.06 13.53
C ILE A 504 -5.65 -19.98 14.74
N ASP A 505 -5.47 -20.90 15.68
CA ASP A 505 -6.00 -20.74 17.02
C ASP A 505 -5.16 -19.72 17.80
N THR A 506 -5.77 -18.67 18.33
CA THR A 506 -5.05 -17.61 19.06
C THR A 506 -4.73 -17.96 20.51
N ALA A 507 -5.32 -19.03 21.02
CA ALA A 507 -5.13 -19.44 22.40
C ALA A 507 -5.37 -20.93 22.59
N LEU A 508 -4.66 -21.50 23.57
CA LEU A 508 -4.95 -22.84 24.05
C LEU A 508 -6.26 -22.88 24.85
N ALA A 509 -7.22 -23.68 24.41
CA ALA A 509 -8.50 -23.87 25.09
C ALA A 509 -9.01 -25.32 24.95
N ILE A 510 -9.84 -25.75 25.90
CA ILE A 510 -10.60 -27.00 25.76
C ILE A 510 -11.71 -26.75 24.75
N LEU A 511 -11.95 -27.69 23.84
CA LEU A 511 -13.04 -27.68 22.87
C LEU A 511 -14.21 -28.49 23.47
N PRO A 512 -15.23 -27.84 24.08
CA PRO A 512 -16.24 -28.57 24.85
C PRO A 512 -17.20 -29.35 23.96
N GLN A 513 -17.35 -28.94 22.69
CA GLN A 513 -18.20 -29.62 21.71
C GLN A 513 -17.57 -30.90 21.15
N GLU A 514 -16.25 -31.02 21.26
CA GLU A 514 -15.47 -32.17 20.78
C GLU A 514 -14.94 -33.05 21.92
N THR A 515 -15.13 -32.62 23.17
CA THR A 515 -14.76 -33.33 24.39
C THR A 515 -15.96 -34.10 24.90
N GLY A 516 -15.81 -35.42 25.15
CA GLY A 516 -16.94 -36.26 25.53
C GLY A 516 -16.65 -37.77 25.46
N TRP A 517 -17.69 -38.57 25.69
CA TRP A 517 -17.63 -40.02 25.49
C TRP A 517 -17.52 -40.34 24.00
N LEU A 518 -16.38 -40.91 23.61
CA LEU A 518 -16.09 -41.35 22.24
C LEU A 518 -16.63 -42.76 21.98
N ILE A 519 -16.46 -43.65 22.96
CA ILE A 519 -16.92 -45.04 22.93
C ILE A 519 -17.61 -45.32 24.27
N GLY A 520 -18.74 -46.01 24.23
CA GLY A 520 -19.44 -46.49 25.42
C GLY A 520 -20.86 -45.96 25.59
N ASN A 521 -21.49 -46.35 26.70
CA ASN A 521 -22.85 -45.93 27.07
C ASN A 521 -22.92 -45.20 28.42
N SER A 522 -21.76 -44.95 29.05
CA SER A 522 -21.67 -44.09 30.22
C SER A 522 -22.39 -42.77 29.99
N ASN A 523 -23.07 -42.28 31.02
CA ASN A 523 -23.74 -40.98 30.98
C ASN A 523 -23.23 -40.05 32.09
N LEU A 524 -22.04 -40.31 32.63
CA LEU A 524 -21.45 -39.41 33.61
C LEU A 524 -21.10 -38.06 32.97
N ASP A 525 -21.34 -37.00 33.74
CA ASP A 525 -20.96 -35.64 33.38
C ASP A 525 -19.48 -35.46 33.75
N MET A 526 -18.60 -35.77 32.80
CA MET A 526 -17.15 -35.57 32.92
C MET A 526 -16.79 -34.17 32.45
N ILE A 527 -16.86 -33.20 33.37
CA ILE A 527 -16.58 -31.79 33.06
C ILE A 527 -15.07 -31.58 33.07
N VAL A 528 -14.53 -31.14 31.95
CA VAL A 528 -13.10 -30.81 31.82
C VAL A 528 -12.91 -29.32 32.01
N GLN A 529 -11.99 -28.95 32.90
CA GLN A 529 -11.61 -27.57 33.17
C GLN A 529 -10.11 -27.45 33.42
N GLN A 530 -9.58 -26.22 33.37
CA GLN A 530 -8.21 -25.98 33.79
C GLN A 530 -8.07 -26.22 35.30
N HIS A 531 -6.96 -26.82 35.72
CA HIS A 531 -6.67 -27.00 37.13
C HIS A 531 -6.62 -25.67 37.90
N ASP A 532 -7.33 -25.57 39.02
CA ASP A 532 -7.51 -24.33 39.78
C ASP A 532 -6.98 -24.39 41.23
N GLN A 533 -6.86 -25.58 41.80
CA GLN A 533 -6.53 -25.79 43.21
C GLN A 533 -5.08 -25.43 43.56
N PHE A 534 -4.14 -25.64 42.64
CA PHE A 534 -2.73 -25.29 42.79
C PHE A 534 -2.24 -24.40 41.63
N PRO A 535 -2.57 -23.10 41.62
CA PRO A 535 -2.30 -22.21 40.47
C PRO A 535 -0.82 -22.14 40.05
N SER A 536 0.12 -22.25 40.99
CA SER A 536 1.57 -22.23 40.69
C SER A 536 2.08 -23.49 39.97
N LEU A 537 1.32 -24.58 40.03
CA LEU A 537 1.59 -25.84 39.34
C LEU A 537 0.67 -26.07 38.14
N SER A 538 -0.37 -25.24 37.99
CA SER A 538 -1.32 -25.30 36.88
C SER A 538 -0.70 -24.77 35.60
N VAL A 539 -0.89 -25.48 34.49
CA VAL A 539 -0.54 -25.01 33.15
C VAL A 539 -1.50 -25.57 32.13
N LYS A 540 -1.84 -24.77 31.13
CA LYS A 540 -2.54 -25.23 29.94
C LYS A 540 -1.57 -26.07 29.10
N TRP A 541 -1.92 -27.31 28.73
CA TRP A 541 -1.03 -28.20 27.99
C TRP A 541 -1.54 -28.50 26.58
N PRO A 542 -0.75 -28.25 25.53
CA PRO A 542 -1.18 -28.34 24.13
C PRO A 542 -1.29 -29.79 23.66
N ALA A 543 -2.20 -30.56 24.25
CA ALA A 543 -2.43 -31.94 23.89
C ALA A 543 -3.90 -32.32 23.95
N ASP A 544 -4.24 -33.31 23.14
CA ASP A 544 -5.46 -34.07 23.28
C ASP A 544 -5.23 -35.27 24.18
N TYR A 545 -6.27 -35.69 24.90
CA TYR A 545 -6.19 -36.81 25.81
C TYR A 545 -7.30 -37.82 25.59
N LYS A 546 -7.02 -39.06 25.94
CA LYS A 546 -7.99 -40.14 25.99
C LYS A 546 -7.91 -40.87 27.32
N ILE A 547 -9.05 -41.07 27.96
CA ILE A 547 -9.21 -41.90 29.14
C ILE A 547 -9.89 -43.19 28.71
N THR A 548 -9.23 -44.33 28.89
CA THR A 548 -9.79 -45.65 28.59
C THR A 548 -10.08 -46.41 29.88
N PHE A 549 -11.31 -46.88 30.04
CA PHE A 549 -11.78 -47.60 31.24
C PHE A 549 -11.67 -49.13 31.09
N SER A 550 -11.59 -49.83 32.22
CA SER A 550 -11.38 -51.28 32.34
C SER A 550 -12.14 -51.87 33.53
N ASP A 551 -12.32 -53.19 33.56
CA ASP A 551 -12.97 -53.92 34.67
C ASP A 551 -12.02 -54.21 35.83
N SER A 552 -10.71 -53.96 35.65
CA SER A 552 -9.67 -54.13 36.66
C SER A 552 -8.78 -52.90 36.73
N ASN A 553 -8.12 -52.68 37.87
CA ASN A 553 -7.15 -51.60 38.00
C ASN A 553 -5.99 -51.80 37.01
N ILE A 554 -5.82 -50.83 36.11
CA ILE A 554 -4.82 -50.87 35.03
C ILE A 554 -3.79 -49.76 35.15
N ASP A 555 -3.99 -48.81 36.07
CA ASP A 555 -3.07 -47.71 36.32
C ASP A 555 -3.11 -47.27 37.79
N THR A 556 -2.22 -46.36 38.19
CA THR A 556 -2.09 -45.86 39.57
C THR A 556 -1.83 -44.37 39.56
N SER A 557 -2.55 -43.62 40.42
CA SER A 557 -2.38 -42.17 40.56
C SER A 557 -0.97 -41.81 41.05
N PHE A 558 -0.45 -40.68 40.57
CA PHE A 558 0.95 -40.29 40.72
C PHE A 558 1.42 -40.09 42.18
N ASN A 559 0.76 -39.24 42.98
CA ASN A 559 1.17 -38.98 44.37
C ASN A 559 0.42 -39.82 45.39
N SER A 560 -0.91 -39.91 45.30
CA SER A 560 -1.74 -40.63 46.25
C SER A 560 -1.61 -42.16 46.16
N GLN A 561 -1.01 -42.67 45.08
CA GLN A 561 -0.75 -44.10 44.86
C GLN A 561 -2.02 -44.98 44.91
N VAL A 562 -3.19 -44.41 44.57
CA VAL A 562 -4.47 -45.09 44.47
C VAL A 562 -4.55 -45.86 43.13
N PRO A 563 -4.74 -47.19 43.14
CA PRO A 563 -4.94 -47.96 41.92
C PRO A 563 -6.32 -47.69 41.32
N VAL A 564 -6.39 -47.46 40.01
CA VAL A 564 -7.63 -47.07 39.31
C VAL A 564 -7.93 -47.92 38.07
N PRO A 565 -9.21 -48.07 37.69
CA PRO A 565 -9.65 -48.86 36.54
C PRO A 565 -9.62 -48.08 35.21
N PHE A 566 -8.75 -47.09 35.07
CA PHE A 566 -8.58 -46.34 33.83
C PHE A 566 -7.11 -46.01 33.59
N ARG A 567 -6.78 -45.61 32.37
CA ARG A 567 -5.48 -45.02 32.01
C ARG A 567 -5.69 -43.76 31.19
N VAL A 568 -4.73 -42.84 31.25
CA VAL A 568 -4.74 -41.60 30.46
C VAL A 568 -3.67 -41.69 29.37
N TRP A 569 -4.05 -41.37 28.13
CA TRP A 569 -3.17 -41.33 26.97
C TRP A 569 -3.16 -39.93 26.38
N ASN A 570 -1.99 -39.34 26.17
CA ASN A 570 -1.79 -38.14 25.38
C ASN A 570 -1.76 -38.54 23.92
N LEU A 571 -2.79 -38.10 23.18
CA LEU A 571 -2.96 -38.42 21.77
C LEU A 571 -2.05 -37.58 20.86
N SER A 572 -1.62 -36.40 21.30
CA SER A 572 -0.75 -35.51 20.53
C SER A 572 0.70 -35.98 20.51
N GLU A 573 1.17 -36.61 21.59
CA GLU A 573 2.53 -37.13 21.71
C GLU A 573 2.60 -38.68 21.61
N ASP A 574 1.45 -39.33 21.40
CA ASP A 574 1.25 -40.78 21.40
C ASP A 574 1.95 -41.51 22.57
N ARG A 575 1.65 -41.08 23.80
CA ARG A 575 2.22 -41.69 25.01
C ARG A 575 1.23 -41.73 26.17
N ARG A 576 1.53 -42.57 27.16
CA ARG A 576 0.84 -42.51 28.46
C ARG A 576 1.14 -41.17 29.15
N SER A 577 0.12 -40.57 29.77
CA SER A 577 0.29 -39.43 30.69
C SER A 577 0.05 -39.87 32.13
N GLU A 578 0.74 -39.20 33.06
CA GLU A 578 0.49 -39.37 34.48
C GLU A 578 -0.79 -38.62 34.88
N PHE A 579 -1.38 -38.98 36.01
CA PHE A 579 -2.54 -38.28 36.56
C PHE A 579 -2.54 -38.39 38.10
N GLU A 580 -3.20 -37.44 38.75
CA GLU A 580 -3.56 -37.51 40.16
C GLU A 580 -5.05 -37.82 40.31
N LEU A 581 -5.39 -38.69 41.25
CA LEU A 581 -6.76 -38.85 41.71
C LEU A 581 -6.94 -38.04 42.99
N PHE A 582 -7.80 -37.02 42.93
CA PHE A 582 -8.28 -36.32 44.12
C PHE A 582 -9.56 -37.01 44.60
N ASP A 583 -9.37 -37.93 45.54
CA ASP A 583 -10.42 -38.64 46.28
C ASP A 583 -11.09 -37.67 47.27
N ASN A 584 -12.20 -37.07 46.84
CA ASN A 584 -12.88 -36.02 47.58
C ASN A 584 -13.83 -36.58 48.65
N ASP A 585 -14.27 -37.83 48.47
CA ASP A 585 -15.19 -38.49 49.39
C ASP A 585 -14.50 -39.48 50.34
N ASN A 586 -13.19 -39.66 50.20
CA ASN A 586 -12.30 -40.52 50.99
C ASN A 586 -12.67 -42.01 50.92
N THR A 587 -13.11 -42.46 49.74
CA THR A 587 -13.46 -43.86 49.49
C THR A 587 -12.25 -44.75 49.25
N GLY A 588 -11.13 -44.18 48.80
CA GLY A 588 -9.90 -44.89 48.46
C GLY A 588 -9.92 -45.57 47.09
N ASP A 589 -10.91 -45.27 46.25
CA ASP A 589 -11.04 -45.67 44.85
C ASP A 589 -11.64 -44.54 44.00
N LEU A 590 -11.81 -44.72 42.68
CA LEU A 590 -12.49 -43.73 41.84
C LEU A 590 -14.00 -43.84 42.06
N SER A 591 -14.60 -42.79 42.60
CA SER A 591 -16.03 -42.71 42.90
C SER A 591 -16.66 -41.40 42.38
N ILE A 592 -18.00 -41.37 42.31
CA ILE A 592 -18.73 -40.17 41.88
C ILE A 592 -18.51 -39.04 42.89
N GLY A 593 -17.94 -37.93 42.43
CA GLY A 593 -17.56 -36.78 43.27
C GLY A 593 -16.05 -36.51 43.23
N ASP A 594 -15.26 -37.46 42.75
CA ASP A 594 -13.82 -37.33 42.63
C ASP A 594 -13.39 -36.50 41.43
N LYS A 595 -12.12 -36.15 41.42
CA LYS A 595 -11.49 -35.36 40.38
C LYS A 595 -10.23 -36.06 39.89
N ILE A 596 -10.17 -36.30 38.58
CA ILE A 596 -8.98 -36.81 37.91
C ILE A 596 -8.23 -35.60 37.35
N THR A 597 -6.96 -35.42 37.70
CA THR A 597 -6.15 -34.32 37.18
C THR A 597 -5.00 -34.86 36.35
N ILE A 598 -4.91 -34.48 35.08
CA ILE A 598 -3.82 -34.91 34.20
C ILE A 598 -2.52 -34.19 34.56
N ILE A 599 -1.41 -34.92 34.58
CA ILE A 599 -0.08 -34.42 34.90
C ILE A 599 0.82 -34.49 33.67
N GLU A 600 1.54 -33.40 33.42
CA GLU A 600 2.59 -33.32 32.42
C GLU A 600 3.88 -32.74 33.01
N PHE A 601 4.98 -32.80 32.26
CA PHE A 601 6.31 -32.48 32.79
C PHE A 601 7.03 -31.43 31.94
N VAL A 602 7.50 -30.37 32.60
CA VAL A 602 8.47 -29.44 32.01
C VAL A 602 9.84 -29.81 32.56
N GLY A 603 10.64 -30.49 31.73
CA GLY A 603 11.87 -31.15 32.19
C GLY A 603 11.55 -32.23 33.22
N THR A 604 11.92 -32.01 34.48
CA THR A 604 11.61 -32.92 35.60
C THR A 604 10.52 -32.40 36.52
N ALA A 605 10.02 -31.17 36.30
CA ALA A 605 9.00 -30.57 37.13
C ALA A 605 7.61 -30.95 36.61
N PHE A 606 6.82 -31.61 37.46
CA PHE A 606 5.44 -31.93 37.13
C PHE A 606 4.54 -30.68 37.16
N LYS A 607 3.50 -30.71 36.34
CA LYS A 607 2.49 -29.67 36.19
C LYS A 607 1.10 -30.31 36.13
N PHE A 608 0.14 -29.69 36.80
CA PHE A 608 -1.27 -30.05 36.67
C PHE A 608 -1.86 -29.34 35.46
N THR A 609 -2.60 -30.07 34.64
CA THR A 609 -3.13 -29.54 33.40
C THR A 609 -4.64 -29.38 33.48
N TYR A 610 -5.36 -30.43 33.14
CA TYR A 610 -6.81 -30.46 33.09
C TYR A 610 -7.36 -31.28 34.24
N ASP A 611 -8.35 -30.70 34.91
CA ASP A 611 -9.19 -31.36 35.88
C ASP A 611 -10.41 -31.93 35.17
N ILE A 612 -10.69 -33.21 35.40
CA ILE A 612 -11.86 -33.93 34.95
C ILE A 612 -12.70 -34.24 36.18
N LEU A 613 -13.81 -33.52 36.32
CA LEU A 613 -14.75 -33.67 37.43
C LEU A 613 -15.65 -34.88 37.15
N TYR A 614 -15.61 -35.89 38.01
CA TYR A 614 -16.32 -37.15 37.82
C TYR A 614 -17.70 -37.09 38.49
N TYR A 615 -18.68 -36.47 37.81
CA TYR A 615 -19.97 -36.12 38.38
C TYR A 615 -21.16 -36.93 37.83
N PRO A 616 -22.26 -37.04 38.60
CA PRO A 616 -23.46 -37.72 38.13
C PRO A 616 -24.20 -36.86 37.09
N PRO A 617 -24.90 -37.45 36.11
CA PRO A 617 -25.70 -36.70 35.16
C PRO A 617 -26.81 -35.90 35.82
N PHE A 618 -27.09 -34.72 35.28
CA PHE A 618 -28.26 -33.94 35.69
C PHE A 618 -29.59 -34.69 35.43
N ASN A 619 -30.38 -34.94 36.48
CA ASN A 619 -31.71 -35.58 36.41
C ASN A 619 -31.75 -36.98 35.75
N ALA A 620 -30.65 -37.75 35.78
CA ALA A 620 -30.65 -39.14 35.33
C ALA A 620 -29.98 -40.06 36.36
N ILE A 621 -30.22 -41.37 36.23
CA ILE A 621 -29.49 -42.36 37.03
C ILE A 621 -28.08 -42.49 36.44
N PRO A 622 -27.01 -42.33 37.24
CA PRO A 622 -25.64 -42.51 36.76
C PRO A 622 -25.42 -43.93 36.24
N ARG A 623 -24.87 -44.03 35.03
CA ARG A 623 -24.32 -45.23 34.41
C ARG A 623 -22.82 -45.04 34.35
N LEU A 624 -22.11 -45.81 35.18
CA LEU A 624 -20.67 -45.80 35.23
C LEU A 624 -20.08 -46.33 33.93
N PRO A 625 -18.86 -45.92 33.56
CA PRO A 625 -18.13 -46.50 32.44
C PRO A 625 -17.87 -47.99 32.64
N GLU A 626 -18.01 -48.73 31.54
CA GLU A 626 -17.68 -50.16 31.47
C GLU A 626 -16.32 -50.36 30.79
N ALA A 627 -15.75 -51.56 30.87
CA ALA A 627 -14.49 -51.86 30.18
C ALA A 627 -14.58 -51.58 28.67
N GLY A 628 -13.62 -50.81 28.17
CA GLY A 628 -13.57 -50.40 26.76
C GLY A 628 -14.26 -49.07 26.46
N ASP A 629 -14.94 -48.46 27.43
CA ASP A 629 -15.43 -47.09 27.28
C ASP A 629 -14.24 -46.12 27.18
N GLU A 630 -14.38 -45.12 26.32
CA GLU A 630 -13.34 -44.12 26.04
C GLU A 630 -13.93 -42.71 26.14
N PHE A 631 -13.29 -41.86 26.95
CA PHE A 631 -13.59 -40.44 27.04
C PHE A 631 -12.44 -39.64 26.41
N VAL A 632 -12.76 -38.70 25.52
CA VAL A 632 -11.76 -37.89 24.81
C VAL A 632 -11.82 -36.44 25.26
N ILE A 633 -10.65 -35.81 25.34
CA ILE A 633 -10.45 -34.40 25.64
C ILE A 633 -9.77 -33.79 24.42
N ARG A 634 -10.39 -32.77 23.84
CA ARG A 634 -9.88 -32.04 22.68
C ARG A 634 -9.53 -30.62 23.05
N THR A 635 -8.41 -30.13 22.52
CA THR A 635 -7.93 -28.77 22.77
C THR A 635 -7.61 -28.04 21.47
N SER A 636 -7.93 -26.75 21.40
CA SER A 636 -7.41 -25.86 20.35
C SER A 636 -5.95 -25.56 20.66
N LYS A 637 -5.09 -25.59 19.64
CA LYS A 637 -3.63 -25.50 19.72
C LYS A 637 -3.15 -24.53 18.63
N PRO A 638 -2.53 -23.39 19.00
CA PRO A 638 -1.77 -22.59 18.04
C PRO A 638 -0.73 -23.46 17.34
N PHE A 639 -0.33 -23.09 16.12
CA PHE A 639 0.74 -23.80 15.41
C PHE A 639 2.07 -23.61 16.14
N TYR A 640 2.75 -24.72 16.36
CA TYR A 640 4.07 -24.83 16.96
C TYR A 640 5.13 -25.04 15.86
N SER A 641 6.40 -24.78 16.18
CA SER A 641 7.50 -25.09 15.29
C SER A 641 7.49 -26.58 14.91
N GLY A 642 7.37 -26.86 13.61
CA GLY A 642 7.23 -28.21 13.06
C GLY A 642 5.82 -28.60 12.63
N ASP A 643 4.83 -27.71 12.77
CA ASP A 643 3.54 -27.88 12.10
C ASP A 643 3.68 -27.69 10.58
N VAL A 644 3.19 -28.66 9.81
CA VAL A 644 3.34 -28.70 8.35
C VAL A 644 2.01 -29.01 7.66
N PHE A 645 1.60 -28.20 6.71
CA PHE A 645 0.58 -28.57 5.72
C PHE A 645 1.26 -28.93 4.40
N GLN A 646 0.66 -29.85 3.64
CA GLN A 646 1.18 -30.25 2.34
C GLN A 646 0.07 -30.29 1.30
N PHE A 647 0.35 -29.73 0.14
CA PHE A 647 -0.55 -29.77 -1.00
C PHE A 647 0.19 -29.90 -2.32
N SER A 648 -0.52 -30.38 -3.33
CA SER A 648 -0.01 -30.50 -4.69
C SER A 648 -0.92 -29.79 -5.67
N THR A 649 -0.34 -29.34 -6.77
CA THR A 649 -1.03 -28.60 -7.83
C THR A 649 -1.24 -29.46 -9.07
N LYS A 650 -2.35 -29.21 -9.78
CA LYS A 650 -2.54 -29.61 -11.18
C LYS A 650 -2.69 -28.36 -12.02
N ALA A 651 -1.97 -28.30 -13.13
CA ALA A 651 -1.96 -27.11 -13.98
C ALA A 651 -3.27 -26.96 -14.74
N ALA A 652 -3.50 -25.75 -15.24
CA ALA A 652 -4.58 -25.48 -16.18
C ALA A 652 -4.37 -26.30 -17.45
N ARG A 653 -5.47 -26.78 -18.06
CA ARG A 653 -5.41 -27.51 -19.34
C ARG A 653 -6.56 -27.12 -20.25
N SER A 654 -6.44 -27.51 -21.53
CA SER A 654 -7.53 -27.37 -22.50
C SER A 654 -8.15 -28.73 -22.79
N ASP A 655 -9.46 -28.85 -22.59
CA ASP A 655 -10.27 -30.01 -22.93
C ASP A 655 -11.03 -29.76 -24.24
N ARG A 656 -10.78 -30.64 -25.22
CA ARG A 656 -11.32 -30.54 -26.57
C ARG A 656 -12.83 -30.80 -26.65
N GLU A 657 -13.35 -31.74 -25.86
CA GLU A 657 -14.79 -32.06 -25.88
C GLU A 657 -15.59 -30.96 -25.18
N LEU A 658 -15.01 -30.37 -24.11
CA LEU A 658 -15.55 -29.18 -23.48
C LEU A 658 -15.52 -27.97 -24.43
N ALA A 659 -14.41 -27.74 -25.15
CA ALA A 659 -14.34 -26.65 -26.14
C ALA A 659 -15.42 -26.77 -27.21
N LYS A 660 -15.72 -28.00 -27.63
CA LYS A 660 -16.73 -28.29 -28.64
C LYS A 660 -18.16 -28.03 -28.14
N SER A 661 -18.47 -28.37 -26.88
CA SER A 661 -19.78 -28.10 -26.30
C SER A 661 -20.01 -26.61 -26.03
N GLN A 662 -18.95 -25.86 -25.76
CA GLN A 662 -19.00 -24.42 -25.47
C GLN A 662 -19.05 -23.51 -26.72
N LEU A 663 -18.94 -24.05 -27.94
CA LEU A 663 -19.04 -23.25 -29.17
C LEU A 663 -20.34 -22.44 -29.28
N ASP A 664 -21.43 -22.92 -28.66
CA ASP A 664 -22.72 -22.22 -28.67
C ASP A 664 -22.77 -21.01 -27.71
N GLU A 665 -21.83 -20.91 -26.77
CA GLU A 665 -21.70 -19.80 -25.82
C GLU A 665 -21.04 -18.56 -26.43
N ILE A 666 -20.45 -18.70 -27.62
CA ILE A 666 -19.81 -17.59 -28.35
C ILE A 666 -20.85 -16.51 -28.64
N LYS A 667 -20.58 -15.31 -28.12
CA LYS A 667 -21.45 -14.14 -28.27
C LYS A 667 -20.64 -12.88 -28.56
N VAL A 668 -21.34 -11.85 -29.01
CA VAL A 668 -20.79 -10.52 -29.29
C VAL A 668 -21.28 -9.55 -28.23
N VAL A 669 -20.39 -8.74 -27.66
CA VAL A 669 -20.71 -7.72 -26.65
C VAL A 669 -20.06 -6.37 -26.99
N PRO A 670 -20.75 -5.23 -26.78
CA PRO A 670 -22.17 -5.12 -26.53
C PRO A 670 -22.99 -5.50 -27.77
N ASN A 671 -24.17 -6.08 -27.58
CA ASN A 671 -25.09 -6.41 -28.65
C ASN A 671 -26.55 -6.09 -28.22
N PRO A 672 -27.19 -5.04 -28.76
CA PRO A 672 -26.71 -4.20 -29.85
C PRO A 672 -25.59 -3.24 -29.42
N TYR A 673 -24.67 -2.94 -30.34
CA TYR A 673 -23.74 -1.81 -30.21
C TYR A 673 -24.48 -0.53 -30.61
N ILE A 674 -24.73 0.36 -29.66
CA ILE A 674 -25.30 1.69 -29.92
C ILE A 674 -24.14 2.64 -30.21
N ALA A 675 -24.08 3.30 -31.36
CA ALA A 675 -23.06 4.31 -31.66
C ALA A 675 -23.60 5.72 -31.39
N GLY A 676 -22.71 6.68 -31.09
CA GLY A 676 -23.04 8.11 -31.03
C GLY A 676 -23.29 8.72 -32.41
N ALA A 677 -23.59 10.01 -32.46
CA ALA A 677 -23.89 10.68 -33.72
C ALA A 677 -22.69 10.64 -34.68
N SER A 678 -22.94 10.49 -35.98
CA SER A 678 -21.87 10.28 -36.97
C SER A 678 -20.91 11.46 -37.18
N TRP A 679 -21.26 12.64 -36.65
CA TRP A 679 -20.44 13.86 -36.68
C TRP A 679 -19.72 14.13 -35.36
N GLU A 680 -19.91 13.27 -34.35
CA GLU A 680 -19.06 13.31 -33.17
C GLU A 680 -17.64 12.90 -33.60
N PRO A 681 -16.61 13.71 -33.29
CA PRO A 681 -15.24 13.35 -33.60
C PRO A 681 -14.90 12.00 -32.93
N ARG A 682 -14.06 11.18 -33.58
CA ARG A 682 -13.40 10.06 -32.88
C ARG A 682 -12.78 10.68 -31.62
N LYS A 683 -13.22 10.28 -30.42
CA LYS A 683 -12.69 10.86 -29.20
C LYS A 683 -11.21 10.52 -29.12
N ILE A 684 -10.36 11.54 -29.24
CA ILE A 684 -8.91 11.47 -29.03
C ILE A 684 -8.57 11.80 -27.56
N PHE A 685 -9.51 12.40 -26.81
CA PHE A 685 -9.35 12.76 -25.41
C PHE A 685 -10.42 12.07 -24.54
N GLY A 686 -9.96 11.40 -23.49
CA GLY A 686 -10.74 10.63 -22.52
C GLY A 686 -11.71 11.51 -21.73
N SER A 687 -13.00 11.29 -21.97
CA SER A 687 -14.03 11.36 -20.93
C SER A 687 -15.27 10.62 -21.45
N GLY A 688 -15.64 9.51 -20.80
CA GLY A 688 -16.82 8.69 -21.08
C GLY A 688 -16.67 7.54 -22.11
N ARG A 689 -17.53 6.52 -21.99
CA ARG A 689 -17.82 5.29 -22.79
C ARG A 689 -16.67 4.47 -23.45
N GLY A 690 -15.42 4.91 -23.42
CA GLY A 690 -14.26 4.15 -23.93
C GLY A 690 -14.21 4.03 -25.46
N GLU A 691 -13.35 3.14 -25.96
CA GLU A 691 -13.07 2.93 -27.38
C GLU A 691 -14.29 2.43 -28.18
N ARG A 692 -14.37 2.81 -29.46
CA ARG A 692 -15.36 2.27 -30.40
C ARG A 692 -14.99 0.84 -30.81
N LYS A 693 -15.48 -0.15 -30.06
CA LYS A 693 -15.27 -1.58 -30.34
C LYS A 693 -16.44 -2.47 -29.97
N ILE A 694 -16.43 -3.70 -30.48
CA ILE A 694 -17.17 -4.85 -29.96
C ILE A 694 -16.19 -5.99 -29.69
N ASP A 695 -16.56 -6.91 -28.81
CA ASP A 695 -15.79 -8.08 -28.46
C ASP A 695 -16.56 -9.35 -28.80
N PHE A 696 -15.86 -10.29 -29.45
CA PHE A 696 -16.28 -11.69 -29.53
C PHE A 696 -15.73 -12.41 -28.31
N ILE A 697 -16.58 -13.06 -27.52
CA ILE A 697 -16.18 -13.71 -26.26
C ILE A 697 -16.55 -15.19 -26.24
N HIS A 698 -15.88 -15.94 -25.36
CA HIS A 698 -15.89 -17.42 -25.27
C HIS A 698 -15.35 -18.11 -26.53
N LEU A 699 -14.40 -17.47 -27.22
CA LEU A 699 -13.75 -18.05 -28.37
C LEU A 699 -12.83 -19.22 -27.96
N PRO A 700 -12.70 -20.27 -28.79
CA PRO A 700 -11.61 -21.21 -28.67
C PRO A 700 -10.27 -20.52 -28.93
N GLN A 701 -9.18 -21.07 -28.37
CA GLN A 701 -7.82 -20.52 -28.52
C GLN A 701 -7.40 -20.26 -29.97
N GLN A 702 -7.93 -21.03 -30.93
CA GLN A 702 -7.69 -20.84 -32.36
C GLN A 702 -9.00 -20.89 -33.14
N CYS A 703 -9.33 -19.80 -33.83
CA CYS A 703 -10.45 -19.78 -34.78
C CYS A 703 -10.34 -18.63 -35.79
N THR A 704 -11.10 -18.75 -36.89
CA THR A 704 -11.27 -17.64 -37.84
C THR A 704 -12.66 -17.04 -37.69
N ILE A 705 -12.72 -15.73 -37.44
CA ILE A 705 -13.96 -14.94 -37.37
C ILE A 705 -14.20 -14.27 -38.72
N ARG A 706 -15.35 -14.52 -39.33
CA ARG A 706 -15.76 -13.88 -40.59
C ARG A 706 -17.04 -13.11 -40.39
N ILE A 707 -17.05 -11.83 -40.76
CA ILE A 707 -18.16 -10.91 -40.54
C ILE A 707 -18.79 -10.56 -41.89
N PHE A 708 -20.11 -10.69 -41.98
CA PHE A 708 -20.88 -10.48 -43.20
C PHE A 708 -22.04 -9.51 -42.98
N THR A 709 -22.44 -8.80 -44.03
CA THR A 709 -23.74 -8.12 -44.09
C THR A 709 -24.88 -9.14 -44.18
N MET A 710 -26.13 -8.73 -43.92
CA MET A 710 -27.31 -9.58 -44.16
C MET A 710 -27.47 -10.05 -45.62
N SER A 711 -26.84 -9.37 -46.57
CA SER A 711 -26.79 -9.77 -47.99
C SER A 711 -25.67 -10.76 -48.32
N GLY A 712 -24.85 -11.16 -47.34
CA GLY A 712 -23.76 -12.12 -47.51
C GLY A 712 -22.45 -11.52 -48.03
N LYS A 713 -22.29 -10.18 -48.05
CA LYS A 713 -21.02 -9.54 -48.41
C LYS A 713 -20.05 -9.62 -47.24
N LEU A 714 -18.83 -10.10 -47.48
CA LEU A 714 -17.75 -10.13 -46.49
C LEU A 714 -17.32 -8.70 -46.14
N VAL A 715 -17.20 -8.43 -44.83
CA VAL A 715 -16.85 -7.12 -44.26
C VAL A 715 -15.46 -7.16 -43.64
N LYS A 716 -15.17 -8.23 -42.88
CA LYS A 716 -13.93 -8.40 -42.14
C LYS A 716 -13.61 -9.88 -41.95
N VAL A 717 -12.34 -10.24 -42.05
CA VAL A 717 -11.79 -11.50 -41.54
C VAL A 717 -10.83 -11.20 -40.39
N ILE A 718 -10.94 -11.94 -39.30
CA ILE A 718 -10.06 -11.85 -38.14
C ILE A 718 -9.58 -13.26 -37.83
N GLU A 719 -8.26 -13.46 -37.85
CA GLU A 719 -7.65 -14.68 -37.34
C GLU A 719 -7.40 -14.50 -35.85
N HIS A 720 -7.97 -15.38 -35.03
CA HIS A 720 -7.84 -15.34 -33.59
C HIS A 720 -6.92 -16.49 -33.14
N SER A 721 -5.89 -16.11 -32.38
CA SER A 721 -4.95 -17.02 -31.73
C SER A 721 -4.61 -16.43 -30.37
N SER A 722 -5.00 -17.10 -29.30
CA SER A 722 -4.85 -16.61 -27.93
C SER A 722 -4.33 -17.68 -26.96
N GLY A 723 -4.00 -17.25 -25.74
CA GLY A 723 -3.70 -18.14 -24.63
C GLY A 723 -4.97 -18.74 -24.00
N ALA A 724 -4.81 -19.73 -23.12
CA ALA A 724 -5.93 -20.43 -22.51
C ALA A 724 -6.85 -19.54 -21.64
N LEU A 725 -6.29 -18.46 -21.07
CA LEU A 725 -7.00 -17.50 -20.22
C LEU A 725 -7.66 -16.36 -21.00
N ASP A 726 -7.50 -16.30 -22.33
CA ASP A 726 -8.08 -15.25 -23.16
C ASP A 726 -8.97 -15.85 -24.25
N GLY A 727 -10.27 -15.92 -23.97
CA GLY A 727 -11.29 -16.33 -24.93
C GLY A 727 -11.91 -15.16 -25.67
N SER A 728 -11.23 -14.02 -25.79
CA SER A 728 -11.80 -12.77 -26.31
C SER A 728 -11.09 -12.26 -27.57
N GLN A 729 -11.84 -11.57 -28.44
CA GLN A 729 -11.28 -10.88 -29.59
C GLN A 729 -12.02 -9.57 -29.85
N SER A 730 -11.32 -8.46 -29.67
CA SER A 730 -11.83 -7.12 -29.99
C SER A 730 -11.83 -6.83 -31.49
N TRP A 731 -12.83 -6.08 -31.94
CA TRP A 731 -12.90 -5.47 -33.27
C TRP A 731 -13.38 -4.02 -33.22
N ASN A 732 -12.61 -3.12 -33.83
CA ASN A 732 -12.84 -1.67 -33.87
C ASN A 732 -13.92 -1.22 -34.88
N LEU A 733 -14.73 -2.14 -35.41
CA LEU A 733 -15.82 -1.85 -36.36
C LEU A 733 -15.36 -1.24 -37.69
N VAL A 734 -14.11 -1.50 -38.10
CA VAL A 734 -13.55 -1.09 -39.39
C VAL A 734 -13.44 -2.31 -40.32
N SER A 735 -13.90 -2.19 -41.56
CA SER A 735 -13.81 -3.24 -42.58
C SER A 735 -12.37 -3.49 -43.05
N ASP A 736 -12.14 -4.56 -43.81
CA ASP A 736 -10.81 -4.80 -44.44
C ASP A 736 -10.39 -3.67 -45.40
N ASP A 737 -11.34 -2.97 -46.02
CA ASP A 737 -11.08 -1.80 -46.86
C ASP A 737 -10.76 -0.51 -46.07
N GLY A 738 -10.65 -0.57 -44.74
CA GLY A 738 -10.33 0.59 -43.89
C GLY A 738 -11.50 1.56 -43.64
N MET A 739 -12.73 1.17 -43.98
CA MET A 739 -13.94 1.99 -43.79
C MET A 739 -14.71 1.59 -42.55
N ASP A 740 -15.29 2.59 -41.87
CA ASP A 740 -16.24 2.36 -40.79
C ASP A 740 -17.49 1.64 -41.32
N ILE A 741 -17.96 0.63 -40.59
CA ILE A 741 -19.18 -0.08 -40.98
C ILE A 741 -20.45 0.74 -40.69
N ALA A 742 -21.50 0.50 -41.49
CA ALA A 742 -22.79 1.19 -41.35
C ALA A 742 -23.63 0.61 -40.20
N PHE A 743 -24.66 1.36 -39.77
CA PHE A 743 -25.68 0.82 -38.87
C PHE A 743 -26.46 -0.31 -39.56
N GLY A 744 -26.88 -1.32 -38.81
CA GLY A 744 -27.56 -2.49 -39.36
C GLY A 744 -27.27 -3.78 -38.60
N VAL A 745 -27.84 -4.88 -39.08
CA VAL A 745 -27.59 -6.23 -38.55
C VAL A 745 -26.50 -6.90 -39.37
N TYR A 746 -25.59 -7.58 -38.68
CA TYR A 746 -24.47 -8.33 -39.26
C TYR A 746 -24.52 -9.78 -38.79
N VAL A 747 -23.95 -10.66 -39.59
CA VAL A 747 -23.79 -12.09 -39.29
C VAL A 747 -22.31 -12.37 -39.08
N TYR A 748 -21.98 -13.10 -38.02
CA TYR A 748 -20.62 -13.61 -37.83
C TYR A 748 -20.61 -15.13 -37.99
N HIS A 749 -19.53 -15.65 -38.57
CA HIS A 749 -19.24 -17.07 -38.72
C HIS A 749 -17.88 -17.36 -38.12
N ILE A 750 -17.87 -18.19 -37.08
CA ILE A 750 -16.67 -18.71 -36.43
C ILE A 750 -16.38 -20.09 -37.02
N ASP A 751 -15.16 -20.27 -37.49
CA ASP A 751 -14.63 -21.56 -37.94
C ASP A 751 -13.46 -21.92 -37.01
N ALA A 752 -13.70 -22.84 -36.09
CA ALA A 752 -12.69 -23.34 -35.17
C ALA A 752 -12.18 -24.69 -35.71
N PRO A 753 -10.91 -24.78 -36.17
CA PRO A 753 -10.36 -26.01 -36.69
C PRO A 753 -10.63 -27.16 -35.72
N GLU A 754 -11.06 -28.31 -36.23
CA GLU A 754 -11.21 -29.53 -35.42
C GLU A 754 -12.27 -29.54 -34.30
N LEU A 755 -12.87 -28.38 -33.97
CA LEU A 755 -13.91 -28.20 -32.95
C LEU A 755 -15.30 -28.03 -33.56
N GLY A 756 -15.41 -27.25 -34.65
CA GLY A 756 -16.69 -27.03 -35.33
C GLY A 756 -16.88 -25.60 -35.82
N ARG A 757 -18.14 -25.26 -36.13
CA ARG A 757 -18.52 -23.95 -36.68
C ARG A 757 -19.69 -23.37 -35.91
N ARG A 758 -19.68 -22.05 -35.71
CA ARG A 758 -20.75 -21.29 -35.06
C ARG A 758 -21.15 -20.11 -35.93
N ILE A 759 -22.46 -19.87 -36.05
CA ILE A 759 -23.01 -18.69 -36.73
C ILE A 759 -23.88 -17.93 -35.74
N GLY A 760 -23.71 -16.62 -35.68
CA GLY A 760 -24.58 -15.74 -34.89
C GLY A 760 -24.78 -14.39 -35.56
N LYS A 761 -25.46 -13.49 -34.85
CA LYS A 761 -25.81 -12.15 -35.34
C LYS A 761 -25.59 -11.09 -34.28
N PHE A 762 -25.25 -9.89 -34.71
CA PHE A 762 -25.22 -8.70 -33.86
C PHE A 762 -25.77 -7.49 -34.60
N ALA A 763 -26.20 -6.48 -33.86
CA ALA A 763 -26.77 -5.25 -34.41
C ALA A 763 -25.95 -4.03 -34.01
N ILE A 764 -25.83 -3.10 -34.96
CA ILE A 764 -25.29 -1.76 -34.75
C ILE A 764 -26.41 -0.75 -34.94
N ILE A 765 -26.69 0.02 -33.90
CA ILE A 765 -27.71 1.06 -33.86
C ILE A 765 -26.97 2.41 -33.87
N LYS A 766 -27.47 3.38 -34.63
CA LYS A 766 -27.01 4.77 -34.64
C LYS A 766 -28.17 5.68 -34.30
#